data_AF-A0AAD5NE98-F1
#
_entry.id   AF-A0AAD5NE98-F1
#
_cell.length_a   1.000
_cell.length_b   1.000
_cell.length_c   1.000
_cell.angle_alpha   90.00
_cell.angle_beta   90.00
_cell.angle_gamma   90.00
#
_symmetry.space_group_name_H-M   'P 1'
#
loop_
_entity.id
_entity.type
_entity.pdbx_description
1 polymer ?
#
loop_
_entity_poly.entity_id
_entity_poly.type
_entity_poly.pdbx_seq_one_letter_code
_entity_poly.pdbx_strand_id
1 'polypeptide(L)'
;MYTRFALAILLVSTSLIFNSEAKTTDLYKVLGVERNASQREIQKAFHKLSLKYHPDKNKSKGAQEKFAEINNAYDILSDEEKRKNYDMYGDEKGKPGFDGGYPGDHGGYTHFTSGGPGEWQNMGGQGGSKSFSFSFGGPSGGASSFGFGLDDIFSNFFGGNSNEGSRFSGFSGSSSYQSRSRGPSKSIKAINSQVFKKEIADRGMIWLLLSYTPSLKGYQYYEPIVEEASSSLEGALKVGSINCETESSLCKELGINPRRDPKIFVYSYKTGDKGSLVEYKDDLVAKSLKSFCQDHLPRLSKRINLNNFEFSTSTVEKFPRVLLLSTKKNTPVIWRVLSGLFRGRLTFYDAKVHDVSDPAVKKLGVEALPAIVGWLSNGEKVIIEKGISVKDLKSAIHDLNISLDGFEKKNRKAAFSKAGKAQTDAKEKQIPVLTASNIDAICGEATPVCIIGAFRSSKARDKLESIFLHVSQKSLSRQQNPPYGPRNSISYSLLDATKQSSFLSAFDKSGFKSLDKFVIAYKPKRGKFTAFVGETSNEEVERFIGSVLNGDVQFNKTRQKPVINLSKQTLGHHLAHRLVEIGVSDIFSVPGDSNLTLLEYFVMQLNLIGCCNELNAGYAADGYARSSGVGAYVVTFSVGGISIVNAIAGAYSEDLPVICKVGRRHSNDYYGARKILHHTIGLPDFNQEFACFRTVTCHQAVINNLEDAYH
;
A
#
# COMPACT_ATOMS: atom_id res chain seq x y z
N MET A 1 -40.19 21.46 75.00
CA MET A 1 -40.68 20.22 74.37
C MET A 1 -40.60 20.25 72.84
N TYR A 2 -40.81 21.40 72.19
CA TYR A 2 -40.77 21.56 70.73
C TYR A 2 -39.39 21.40 70.05
N THR A 3 -38.31 21.78 70.72
CA THR A 3 -36.95 21.74 70.12
C THR A 3 -36.36 20.34 70.00
N ARG A 4 -36.76 19.39 70.87
CA ARG A 4 -36.34 17.98 70.78
C ARG A 4 -37.13 17.20 69.72
N PHE A 5 -38.37 17.62 69.46
CA PHE A 5 -39.22 17.02 68.42
C PHE A 5 -38.77 17.44 67.01
N ALA A 6 -38.36 18.70 66.84
CA ALA A 6 -37.83 19.19 65.58
C ALA A 6 -36.51 18.50 65.17
N LEU A 7 -35.62 18.24 66.14
CA LEU A 7 -34.35 17.53 65.87
C LEU A 7 -34.56 16.04 65.54
N ALA A 8 -35.55 15.39 66.14
CA ALA A 8 -35.90 14.00 65.83
C ALA A 8 -36.49 13.85 64.41
N ILE A 9 -37.32 14.80 63.99
CA ILE A 9 -37.88 14.82 62.62
C ILE A 9 -36.79 15.11 61.58
N LEU A 10 -35.82 15.96 61.91
CA LEU A 10 -34.70 16.29 61.03
C LEU A 10 -33.68 15.15 60.92
N LEU A 11 -33.47 14.38 62.00
CA LEU A 11 -32.62 13.19 61.96
C LEU A 11 -33.29 12.02 61.21
N VAL A 12 -34.60 11.80 61.39
CA VAL A 12 -35.35 10.77 60.66
C VAL A 12 -35.51 11.14 59.18
N SER A 13 -35.66 12.41 58.83
CA SER A 13 -35.67 12.84 57.43
C SER A 13 -34.30 12.73 56.77
N THR A 14 -33.20 12.98 57.49
CA THR A 14 -31.83 12.73 56.96
C THR A 14 -31.49 11.24 56.85
N SER A 15 -32.05 10.37 57.69
CA SER A 15 -31.89 8.90 57.55
C SER A 15 -32.78 8.28 56.46
N LEU A 16 -33.86 8.96 56.06
CA LEU A 16 -34.73 8.54 54.94
C LEU A 16 -34.23 9.00 53.56
N ILE A 17 -33.23 9.89 53.50
CA ILE A 17 -32.62 10.36 52.23
C ILE A 17 -31.41 9.50 51.81
N PHE A 18 -30.99 8.52 52.61
CA PHE A 18 -29.87 7.59 52.29
C PHE A 18 -30.28 6.18 51.84
N ASN A 19 -31.53 5.98 51.41
CA ASN A 19 -31.98 4.70 50.82
C ASN A 19 -32.66 4.90 49.45
N SER A 20 -32.05 5.67 48.54
CA SER A 20 -32.24 5.38 47.12
C SER A 20 -31.19 4.34 46.73
N GLU A 21 -31.57 3.07 46.85
CA GLU A 21 -30.83 1.97 46.25
C GLU A 21 -30.72 2.28 44.75
N ALA A 22 -29.55 2.75 44.32
CA ALA A 22 -29.23 2.86 42.90
C ALA A 22 -29.29 1.43 42.37
N LYS A 23 -30.39 1.12 41.67
CA LYS A 23 -30.61 -0.19 41.06
C LYS A 23 -29.59 -0.32 39.91
N THR A 24 -28.37 -0.71 40.24
CA THR A 24 -27.34 -1.06 39.26
C THR A 24 -27.81 -2.31 38.55
N THR A 25 -28.39 -2.14 37.37
CA THR A 25 -28.94 -3.25 36.60
C THR A 25 -27.77 -4.10 36.10
N ASP A 26 -27.71 -5.38 36.51
CA ASP A 26 -26.66 -6.27 36.03
C ASP A 26 -26.92 -6.62 34.57
N LEU A 27 -26.05 -6.16 33.66
CA LEU A 27 -26.22 -6.31 32.21
C LEU A 27 -26.31 -7.77 31.78
N TYR A 28 -25.64 -8.68 32.49
CA TYR A 28 -25.74 -10.12 32.24
C TYR A 28 -27.13 -10.65 32.60
N LYS A 29 -27.76 -10.11 33.64
CA LYS A 29 -29.15 -10.45 34.02
C LYS A 29 -30.16 -9.86 33.04
N VAL A 30 -29.89 -8.71 32.43
CA VAL A 30 -30.74 -8.11 31.38
C VAL A 30 -30.80 -9.03 30.15
N LEU A 31 -29.66 -9.59 29.74
CA LEU A 31 -29.61 -10.57 28.65
C LEU A 31 -29.98 -11.99 29.08
N GLY A 32 -30.05 -12.27 30.38
CA GLY A 32 -30.37 -13.59 30.93
C GLY A 32 -29.27 -14.63 30.70
N VAL A 33 -28.01 -14.21 30.75
CA VAL A 33 -26.82 -15.04 30.53
C VAL A 33 -25.90 -15.01 31.76
N GLU A 34 -25.05 -16.03 31.92
CA GLU A 34 -24.04 -16.05 33.00
C GLU A 34 -22.86 -15.10 32.70
N ARG A 35 -22.13 -14.68 33.73
CA ARG A 35 -20.97 -13.77 33.58
C ARG A 35 -19.82 -14.37 32.76
N ASN A 36 -19.70 -15.69 32.74
CA ASN A 36 -18.74 -16.44 31.92
C ASN A 36 -19.27 -16.74 30.50
N ALA A 37 -20.45 -16.24 30.12
CA ALA A 37 -21.06 -16.56 28.83
C ALA A 37 -20.14 -16.18 27.67
N SER A 38 -20.09 -17.07 26.68
CA SER A 38 -19.36 -16.85 25.43
C SER A 38 -20.04 -15.78 24.57
N GLN A 39 -19.28 -15.16 23.67
CA GLN A 39 -19.82 -14.14 22.75
C GLN A 39 -21.02 -14.65 21.93
N ARG A 40 -20.99 -15.93 21.57
CA ARG A 40 -22.07 -16.60 20.85
C ARG A 40 -23.35 -16.71 21.69
N GLU A 41 -23.22 -16.95 22.99
CA GLU A 41 -24.38 -17.04 23.91
C GLU A 41 -25.00 -15.67 24.16
N ILE A 42 -24.18 -14.63 24.32
CA ILE A 42 -24.61 -13.23 24.43
C ILE A 42 -25.39 -12.79 23.19
N GLN A 43 -24.86 -13.07 21.99
CA GLN A 43 -25.52 -12.74 20.73
C GLN A 43 -26.83 -13.51 20.52
N LYS A 44 -26.85 -14.80 20.90
CA LYS A 44 -28.04 -15.65 20.81
C LYS A 44 -29.14 -15.18 21.76
N ALA A 45 -28.77 -14.77 22.98
CA ALA A 45 -29.69 -14.23 23.97
C ALA A 45 -30.28 -12.89 23.53
N PHE A 46 -29.44 -11.99 23.02
CA PHE A 46 -29.87 -10.71 22.43
C PHE A 46 -30.87 -10.95 21.29
N HIS A 47 -30.57 -11.80 20.31
CA HIS A 47 -31.46 -12.05 19.18
C HIS A 47 -32.83 -12.59 19.63
N LYS A 48 -32.85 -13.50 20.61
CA LYS A 48 -34.08 -14.05 21.20
C LYS A 48 -34.91 -12.99 21.92
N LEU A 49 -34.28 -12.10 22.68
CA LEU A 49 -34.95 -11.05 23.44
C LEU A 49 -35.41 -9.88 22.55
N SER A 50 -34.59 -9.48 21.57
CA SER A 50 -34.93 -8.44 20.59
C SER A 50 -36.13 -8.81 19.74
N LEU A 51 -36.28 -10.09 19.34
CA LEU A 51 -37.49 -10.57 18.66
C LEU A 51 -38.74 -10.57 19.55
N LYS A 52 -38.58 -10.77 20.86
CA LYS A 52 -39.67 -10.84 21.84
C LYS A 52 -40.17 -9.46 22.27
N TYR A 53 -39.28 -8.47 22.32
CA TYR A 53 -39.57 -7.11 22.77
C TYR A 53 -39.52 -6.07 21.65
N HIS A 54 -39.45 -6.51 20.37
CA HIS A 54 -39.49 -5.60 19.23
C HIS A 54 -40.77 -4.76 19.25
N PRO A 55 -40.69 -3.42 19.09
CA PRO A 55 -41.85 -2.52 19.19
C PRO A 55 -42.97 -2.85 18.17
N ASP A 56 -42.61 -3.37 17.00
CA ASP A 56 -43.59 -3.79 15.99
C ASP A 56 -44.37 -5.06 16.36
N LYS A 57 -43.77 -5.96 17.15
CA LYS A 57 -44.37 -7.26 17.51
C LYS A 57 -44.99 -7.26 18.92
N ASN A 58 -44.58 -6.35 19.79
CA ASN A 58 -45.02 -6.29 21.18
C ASN A 58 -45.38 -4.86 21.59
N LYS A 59 -46.69 -4.58 21.65
CA LYS A 59 -47.26 -3.26 22.04
C LYS A 59 -47.59 -3.15 23.53
N SER A 60 -47.09 -4.06 24.38
CA SER A 60 -47.36 -4.01 25.82
C SER A 60 -46.65 -2.82 26.49
N LYS A 61 -47.28 -2.22 27.50
CA LYS A 61 -46.68 -1.12 28.28
C LYS A 61 -45.39 -1.62 28.94
N GLY A 62 -44.26 -0.99 28.61
CA GLY A 62 -42.91 -1.36 29.11
C GLY A 62 -42.06 -2.22 28.16
N ALA A 63 -42.57 -2.65 27.00
CA ALA A 63 -41.76 -3.40 26.03
C ALA A 63 -40.63 -2.55 25.41
N GLN A 64 -40.90 -1.26 25.18
CA GLN A 64 -39.92 -0.32 24.62
C GLN A 64 -38.77 0.00 25.59
N GLU A 65 -39.06 0.11 26.89
CA GLU A 65 -38.04 0.29 27.94
C GLU A 65 -37.16 -0.95 28.05
N LYS A 66 -37.76 -2.15 28.10
CA LYS A 66 -36.99 -3.41 28.09
C LYS A 66 -36.15 -3.57 26.84
N PHE A 67 -36.65 -3.17 25.68
CA PHE A 67 -35.89 -3.21 24.45
C PHE A 67 -34.68 -2.26 24.49
N ALA A 68 -34.82 -1.08 25.09
CA ALA A 68 -33.70 -0.16 25.29
C ALA A 68 -32.65 -0.74 26.26
N GLU A 69 -33.07 -1.37 27.36
CA GLU A 69 -32.19 -2.06 28.31
C GLU A 69 -31.42 -3.21 27.64
N ILE A 70 -32.11 -4.04 26.84
CA ILE A 70 -31.50 -5.16 26.09
C ILE A 70 -30.43 -4.66 25.10
N ASN A 71 -30.68 -3.55 24.41
CA ASN A 71 -29.71 -2.97 23.49
C ASN A 71 -28.48 -2.40 24.21
N ASN A 72 -28.67 -1.74 25.34
CA ASN A 72 -27.57 -1.21 26.15
C ASN A 72 -26.68 -2.36 26.68
N ALA A 73 -27.30 -3.41 27.24
CA ALA A 73 -26.57 -4.58 27.71
C ALA A 73 -25.79 -5.27 26.58
N TYR A 74 -26.35 -5.36 25.38
CA TYR A 74 -25.64 -5.90 24.23
C TYR A 74 -24.48 -5.00 23.76
N ASP A 75 -24.62 -3.68 23.70
CA ASP A 75 -23.56 -2.76 23.26
C ASP A 75 -22.30 -2.84 24.16
N ILE A 76 -22.49 -3.08 25.45
CA ILE A 76 -21.39 -3.21 26.43
C ILE A 76 -20.82 -4.63 26.45
N LEU A 77 -21.67 -5.67 26.46
CA LEU A 77 -21.23 -7.06 26.60
C LEU A 77 -20.74 -7.70 25.28
N SER A 78 -21.12 -7.15 24.11
CA SER A 78 -20.69 -7.65 22.80
C SER A 78 -19.31 -7.14 22.36
N ASP A 79 -18.75 -6.15 23.06
CA ASP A 79 -17.39 -5.64 22.83
C ASP A 79 -16.47 -6.10 23.97
N GLU A 80 -15.33 -6.71 23.62
CA GLU A 80 -14.44 -7.35 24.59
C GLU A 80 -13.74 -6.33 25.51
N GLU A 81 -13.43 -5.13 25.02
CA GLU A 81 -12.83 -4.06 25.82
C GLU A 81 -13.86 -3.41 26.74
N LYS A 82 -15.08 -3.14 26.24
CA LYS A 82 -16.17 -2.59 27.06
C LYS A 82 -16.63 -3.58 28.13
N ARG A 83 -16.75 -4.86 27.79
CA ARG A 83 -17.08 -5.94 28.74
C ARG A 83 -16.02 -6.05 29.83
N LYS A 84 -14.74 -6.03 29.46
CA LYS A 84 -13.64 -6.04 30.45
C LYS A 84 -13.66 -4.83 31.37
N ASN A 85 -13.94 -3.64 30.82
CA ASN A 85 -14.09 -2.43 31.62
C ASN A 85 -15.31 -2.49 32.56
N TYR A 86 -16.43 -3.03 32.09
CA TYR A 86 -17.62 -3.26 32.90
C TYR A 86 -17.36 -4.30 34.02
N ASP A 87 -16.67 -5.39 33.71
CA ASP A 87 -16.32 -6.43 34.68
C ASP A 87 -15.30 -5.94 35.73
N MET A 88 -14.42 -5.00 35.35
CA MET A 88 -13.41 -4.42 36.25
C MET A 88 -13.92 -3.26 37.11
N TYR A 89 -14.78 -2.40 36.56
CA TYR A 89 -15.15 -1.12 37.20
C TYR A 89 -16.64 -0.98 37.54
N GLY A 90 -17.50 -1.89 37.05
CA GLY A 90 -18.89 -2.04 37.49
C GLY A 90 -19.88 -0.93 37.10
N ASP A 91 -19.51 0.02 36.23
CA ASP A 91 -20.35 1.17 35.88
C ASP A 91 -20.85 1.10 34.43
N GLU A 92 -22.15 1.32 34.22
CA GLU A 92 -22.83 1.34 32.90
C GLU A 92 -22.45 2.57 32.06
N LYS A 93 -21.72 3.53 32.63
CA LYS A 93 -21.17 4.68 31.90
C LYS A 93 -19.66 4.68 32.05
N GLY A 94 -18.97 4.00 31.14
CA GLY A 94 -17.52 3.95 31.05
C GLY A 94 -16.86 5.33 30.89
N LYS A 95 -16.75 6.08 31.99
CA LYS A 95 -15.90 7.24 32.14
C LYS A 95 -14.81 6.89 33.16
N PRO A 96 -13.52 7.00 32.81
CA PRO A 96 -12.46 6.96 33.82
C PRO A 96 -12.67 8.12 34.80
N GLY A 97 -12.79 7.80 36.08
CA GLY A 97 -13.00 8.78 37.15
C GLY A 97 -11.83 9.76 37.26
N PHE A 98 -12.12 11.03 36.99
CA PHE A 98 -11.58 12.16 37.73
C PHE A 98 -12.78 13.08 37.97
N ASP A 99 -13.39 12.96 39.16
CA ASP A 99 -14.61 13.68 39.53
C ASP A 99 -14.27 14.96 40.30
N GLY A 100 -15.08 16.00 40.09
CA GLY A 100 -14.95 17.31 40.72
C GLY A 100 -15.77 18.40 40.05
N GLY A 101 -17.11 18.27 40.01
CA GLY A 101 -18.01 19.44 40.02
C GLY A 101 -19.25 19.42 39.11
N TYR A 102 -20.38 18.95 39.64
CA TYR A 102 -21.76 19.39 39.26
C TYR A 102 -22.13 20.66 40.11
N PRO A 103 -23.19 21.46 39.80
CA PRO A 103 -24.38 21.11 39.00
C PRO A 103 -24.92 22.15 38.00
N GLY A 104 -25.65 21.67 36.99
CA GLY A 104 -26.51 22.48 36.11
C GLY A 104 -27.40 21.60 35.23
N ASP A 105 -28.70 21.76 35.40
CA ASP A 105 -29.82 20.87 35.08
C ASP A 105 -30.44 21.05 33.66
N HIS A 106 -31.25 20.08 33.24
CA HIS A 106 -32.23 20.01 32.13
C HIS A 106 -31.87 19.23 30.86
N GLY A 107 -32.61 18.11 30.69
CA GLY A 107 -32.49 17.12 29.62
C GLY A 107 -33.18 17.44 28.29
N GLY A 108 -32.94 16.55 27.33
CA GLY A 108 -33.57 16.53 26.02
C GLY A 108 -33.39 15.18 25.35
N TYR A 109 -34.42 14.34 25.41
CA TYR A 109 -34.54 13.07 24.69
C TYR A 109 -34.86 13.34 23.21
N THR A 110 -34.17 12.70 22.27
CA THR A 110 -34.54 12.67 20.85
C THR A 110 -35.10 11.29 20.47
N HIS A 111 -36.41 11.21 20.26
CA HIS A 111 -37.07 10.07 19.59
C HIS A 111 -37.08 10.29 18.06
N PHE A 112 -36.69 9.26 17.31
CA PHE A 112 -37.01 9.12 15.88
C PHE A 112 -38.28 8.26 15.73
N THR A 113 -39.28 8.77 15.01
CA THR A 113 -40.47 8.03 14.58
C THR A 113 -40.77 8.34 13.10
N SER A 114 -41.12 7.31 12.32
CA SER A 114 -41.73 7.37 10.98
C SER A 114 -42.52 6.06 10.80
N GLY A 115 -43.83 5.99 10.52
CA GLY A 115 -44.88 7.00 10.30
C GLY A 115 -46.27 6.36 10.00
N GLY A 116 -47.33 7.20 9.93
CA GLY A 116 -48.62 7.00 9.21
C GLY A 116 -49.93 7.11 10.05
N PRO A 117 -51.11 7.56 9.53
CA PRO A 117 -51.46 8.06 8.17
C PRO A 117 -52.37 9.34 8.04
N GLY A 118 -52.37 9.97 6.84
CA GLY A 118 -53.38 10.92 6.28
C GLY A 118 -52.96 12.42 6.24
N GLU A 119 -53.21 13.28 5.23
CA GLU A 119 -53.71 13.25 3.85
C GLU A 119 -53.51 14.70 3.26
N TRP A 120 -53.45 14.87 1.92
CA TRP A 120 -53.40 16.12 1.10
C TRP A 120 -52.09 16.96 1.10
N GLN A 121 -51.51 17.47 0.00
CA GLN A 121 -51.73 17.38 -1.44
C GLN A 121 -50.54 18.06 -2.19
N ASN A 122 -50.21 17.53 -3.38
CA ASN A 122 -49.73 18.23 -4.59
C ASN A 122 -48.35 18.97 -4.60
N MET A 123 -47.32 18.34 -5.17
CA MET A 123 -46.68 18.70 -6.46
C MET A 123 -45.23 18.16 -6.56
N GLY A 124 -45.05 17.15 -7.43
CA GLY A 124 -43.98 17.05 -8.45
C GLY A 124 -42.50 16.91 -8.05
N GLY A 125 -41.90 15.76 -8.40
CA GLY A 125 -40.56 15.75 -9.00
C GLY A 125 -39.43 15.01 -8.27
N GLN A 126 -39.31 13.72 -8.58
CA GLN A 126 -38.08 12.95 -8.88
C GLN A 126 -37.02 12.73 -7.78
N GLY A 127 -36.75 11.43 -7.52
CA GLY A 127 -35.95 10.91 -6.42
C GLY A 127 -34.44 11.08 -6.50
N GLY A 128 -33.79 10.82 -5.35
CA GLY A 128 -32.33 10.77 -5.19
C GLY A 128 -31.92 10.72 -3.72
N SER A 129 -31.53 9.53 -3.27
CA SER A 129 -30.90 9.12 -2.00
C SER A 129 -30.23 10.21 -1.12
N LYS A 130 -30.67 10.33 0.14
CA LYS A 130 -29.94 11.05 1.20
C LYS A 130 -28.93 10.14 1.89
N SER A 131 -27.66 10.50 1.72
CA SER A 131 -26.49 10.04 2.45
C SER A 131 -26.46 10.60 3.87
N PHE A 132 -25.93 9.81 4.81
CA PHE A 132 -25.60 10.24 6.17
C PHE A 132 -24.28 11.02 6.17
N SER A 133 -24.24 12.14 6.89
CA SER A 133 -23.03 12.95 7.14
C SER A 133 -22.96 13.30 8.63
N PHE A 134 -21.78 13.16 9.24
CA PHE A 134 -21.51 13.57 10.62
C PHE A 134 -20.76 14.90 10.65
N SER A 135 -21.25 15.82 11.47
CA SER A 135 -20.67 17.13 11.77
C SER A 135 -20.12 17.11 13.20
N PHE A 136 -18.89 17.60 13.41
CA PHE A 136 -18.34 17.81 14.75
C PHE A 136 -17.99 19.30 14.86
N GLY A 137 -18.75 20.02 15.68
CA GLY A 137 -18.53 21.42 16.00
C GLY A 137 -18.98 21.69 17.44
N GLY A 138 -18.12 22.35 18.20
CA GLY A 138 -18.39 22.91 19.54
C GLY A 138 -17.62 24.23 19.73
N PRO A 139 -18.03 25.12 20.65
CA PRO A 139 -18.17 26.56 20.41
C PRO A 139 -17.03 27.46 20.95
N SER A 140 -17.03 28.71 20.48
CA SER A 140 -16.01 29.77 20.60
C SER A 140 -16.07 30.60 21.91
N GLY A 141 -14.94 31.19 22.34
CA GLY A 141 -14.93 32.49 23.06
C GLY A 141 -13.94 32.72 24.22
N GLY A 142 -12.70 33.14 23.90
CA GLY A 142 -11.93 34.25 24.51
C GLY A 142 -11.56 34.31 26.01
N ALA A 143 -10.27 34.13 26.34
CA ALA A 143 -9.43 35.13 27.03
C ALA A 143 -7.98 34.63 27.18
N SER A 144 -7.05 35.53 26.91
CA SER A 144 -5.60 35.39 26.82
C SER A 144 -4.90 35.03 28.13
N SER A 145 -4.04 34.01 28.10
CA SER A 145 -2.88 33.91 28.99
C SER A 145 -1.72 33.23 28.24
N PHE A 146 -0.53 33.82 28.37
CA PHE A 146 0.77 33.39 27.81
C PHE A 146 1.04 33.74 26.35
N GLY A 147 1.42 35.00 26.14
CA GLY A 147 2.29 35.39 25.04
C GLY A 147 3.74 34.98 25.33
N PHE A 148 4.35 34.24 24.42
CA PHE A 148 5.80 34.21 24.19
C PHE A 148 6.05 34.01 22.69
N GLY A 149 6.77 34.96 22.08
CA GLY A 149 7.23 34.90 20.69
C GLY A 149 8.26 33.78 20.52
N LEU A 150 8.12 32.99 19.45
CA LEU A 150 8.94 31.81 19.17
C LEU A 150 10.22 32.11 18.37
N ASP A 151 10.53 33.39 18.16
CA ASP A 151 11.73 33.84 17.47
C ASP A 151 12.97 33.72 18.39
N ASP A 152 12.78 33.84 19.72
CA ASP A 152 13.83 33.72 20.75
C ASP A 152 14.07 32.28 21.26
N ILE A 153 13.25 31.32 20.82
CA ILE A 153 13.43 29.90 21.15
C ILE A 153 14.39 29.21 20.18
N PHE A 154 14.53 29.70 18.94
CA PHE A 154 15.43 29.10 17.95
C PHE A 154 16.88 29.58 18.03
N SER A 155 17.13 30.79 18.55
CA SER A 155 18.49 31.29 18.85
C SER A 155 19.14 30.55 20.03
N ASN A 156 18.34 30.09 21.00
CA ASN A 156 18.80 29.25 22.11
C ASN A 156 18.78 27.73 21.82
N PHE A 157 18.41 27.33 20.60
CA PHE A 157 18.19 25.93 20.23
C PHE A 157 19.45 25.18 19.74
N PHE A 158 20.54 25.90 19.39
CA PHE A 158 21.83 25.30 18.97
C PHE A 158 23.09 26.02 19.48
N GLY A 159 22.97 26.96 20.41
CA GLY A 159 24.12 27.67 21.01
C GLY A 159 24.58 27.02 22.31
N GLY A 160 25.64 26.20 22.24
CA GLY A 160 26.35 25.66 23.40
C GLY A 160 27.83 26.04 23.37
N ASN A 161 28.18 27.08 24.11
CA ASN A 161 29.51 27.47 24.61
C ASN A 161 30.58 27.97 23.61
N SER A 162 30.56 29.28 23.33
CA SER A 162 31.79 30.06 23.09
C SER A 162 31.64 31.46 23.70
N ASN A 163 32.53 31.72 24.66
CA ASN A 163 32.65 32.94 25.44
C ASN A 163 33.27 34.05 24.59
N GLU A 164 32.56 35.13 24.27
CA GLU A 164 33.15 36.45 24.02
C GLU A 164 32.07 37.53 23.94
N GLY A 165 32.25 38.59 24.72
CA GLY A 165 31.28 39.64 24.91
C GLY A 165 31.26 40.68 23.78
N SER A 166 30.10 41.26 23.53
CA SER A 166 30.00 42.67 23.19
C SER A 166 28.57 43.19 23.33
N ARG A 167 28.54 44.38 23.90
CA ARG A 167 27.42 45.26 24.22
C ARG A 167 26.49 45.48 23.02
N PHE A 168 25.17 45.51 23.24
CA PHE A 168 24.34 46.49 22.57
C PHE A 168 23.08 46.88 23.37
N SER A 169 22.86 48.20 23.45
CA SER A 169 21.79 48.92 24.13
C SER A 169 20.39 48.61 23.61
N GLY A 170 19.40 48.79 24.47
CA GLY A 170 18.00 48.87 24.08
C GLY A 170 17.64 50.15 23.32
N PHE A 171 16.53 50.11 22.59
CA PHE A 171 15.55 51.20 22.56
C PHE A 171 14.19 50.70 22.06
N SER A 172 13.16 51.18 22.74
CA SER A 172 11.74 51.17 22.43
C SER A 172 11.39 52.04 21.21
N GLY A 173 10.31 51.73 20.48
CA GLY A 173 9.53 52.77 19.80
C GLY A 173 9.02 52.46 18.39
N SER A 174 7.68 52.45 18.29
CA SER A 174 6.90 53.15 17.27
C SER A 174 6.84 52.57 15.85
N SER A 175 5.63 52.11 15.54
CA SER A 175 5.04 51.91 14.22
C SER A 175 5.31 53.05 13.23
N SER A 176 5.90 52.71 12.09
CA SER A 176 5.82 53.48 10.85
C SER A 176 5.78 52.50 9.66
N TYR A 177 4.63 52.46 8.99
CA TYR A 177 4.46 51.79 7.70
C TYR A 177 5.33 52.50 6.65
N GLN A 178 6.37 51.82 6.19
CA GLN A 178 7.12 52.22 5.00
C GLN A 178 7.09 51.07 3.99
N SER A 179 6.49 51.35 2.84
CA SER A 179 6.40 50.45 1.69
C SER A 179 7.80 50.16 1.15
N ARG A 180 8.38 49.04 1.60
CA ARG A 180 9.48 48.41 0.86
C ARG A 180 8.90 47.65 -0.33
N SER A 181 9.19 48.18 -1.51
CA SER A 181 9.14 47.48 -2.79
C SER A 181 9.67 46.05 -2.63
N ARG A 182 8.74 45.08 -2.61
CA ARG A 182 9.05 43.66 -2.72
C ARG A 182 9.38 43.40 -4.20
N GLY A 183 10.54 42.79 -4.45
CA GLY A 183 10.80 42.12 -5.72
C GLY A 183 9.70 41.10 -6.05
N PRO A 184 9.64 40.59 -7.30
CA PRO A 184 8.49 39.83 -7.79
C PRO A 184 8.16 38.68 -6.84
N SER A 185 6.91 38.64 -6.36
CA SER A 185 6.44 37.54 -5.50
C SER A 185 6.64 36.22 -6.26
N LYS A 186 7.10 35.19 -5.54
CA LYS A 186 7.12 33.82 -6.08
C LYS A 186 5.66 33.43 -6.31
N SER A 187 5.18 33.58 -7.55
CA SER A 187 3.81 33.22 -7.89
C SER A 187 3.52 31.79 -7.49
N ILE A 188 2.38 31.58 -6.81
CA ILE A 188 1.89 30.25 -6.46
C ILE A 188 1.78 29.42 -7.75
N LYS A 189 2.32 28.19 -7.74
CA LYS A 189 2.33 27.34 -8.93
C LYS A 189 0.91 26.94 -9.31
N ALA A 190 0.48 27.27 -10.53
CA ALA A 190 -0.78 26.80 -11.07
C ALA A 190 -0.73 25.27 -11.29
N ILE A 191 -1.75 24.57 -10.78
CA ILE A 191 -1.88 23.11 -10.81
C ILE A 191 -3.01 22.73 -11.74
N ASN A 192 -2.67 22.02 -12.81
CA ASN A 192 -3.61 21.36 -13.71
C ASN A 192 -3.61 19.85 -13.48
N SER A 193 -4.50 19.15 -14.18
CA SER A 193 -4.66 17.70 -14.08
C SER A 193 -3.35 16.92 -14.32
N GLN A 194 -2.50 17.37 -15.24
CA GLN A 194 -1.22 16.72 -15.55
C GLN A 194 -0.19 16.93 -14.44
N VAL A 195 -0.07 18.17 -13.94
CA VAL A 195 0.82 18.52 -12.83
C VAL A 195 0.41 17.79 -11.56
N PHE A 196 -0.90 17.73 -11.28
CA PHE A 196 -1.42 17.00 -10.12
C PHE A 196 -1.01 15.52 -10.16
N LYS A 197 -1.26 14.83 -11.28
CA LYS A 197 -0.90 13.41 -11.45
C LYS A 197 0.61 13.17 -11.44
N LYS A 198 1.40 14.08 -12.01
CA LYS A 198 2.85 13.92 -12.16
C LYS A 198 3.66 14.30 -10.93
N GLU A 199 3.24 15.34 -10.19
CA GLU A 199 4.04 15.96 -9.13
C GLU A 199 3.42 15.88 -7.72
N ILE A 200 2.10 15.66 -7.61
CA ILE A 200 1.37 15.70 -6.34
C ILE A 200 0.95 14.29 -5.93
N ALA A 201 0.11 13.64 -6.74
CA ALA A 201 -0.46 12.34 -6.43
C ALA A 201 0.63 11.30 -6.14
N ASP A 202 0.60 10.72 -4.93
CA ASP A 202 1.48 9.63 -4.50
C ASP A 202 3.01 9.87 -4.65
N ARG A 203 3.44 11.13 -4.71
CA ARG A 203 4.87 11.50 -4.77
C ARG A 203 5.56 11.66 -3.41
N GLY A 204 4.84 11.55 -2.30
CA GLY A 204 5.39 11.64 -0.93
C GLY A 204 5.66 13.07 -0.44
N MET A 205 5.53 14.07 -1.33
CA MET A 205 5.64 15.49 -1.00
C MET A 205 4.31 16.07 -0.56
N ILE A 206 4.34 16.90 0.48
CA ILE A 206 3.15 17.62 0.94
C ILE A 206 2.93 18.88 0.13
N TRP A 207 1.67 19.10 -0.22
CA TRP A 207 1.23 20.26 -0.96
C TRP A 207 0.15 21.02 -0.18
N LEU A 208 0.35 22.32 -0.05
CA LEU A 208 -0.68 23.28 0.32
C LEU A 208 -1.35 23.78 -0.96
N LEU A 209 -2.62 23.48 -1.12
CA LEU A 209 -3.38 23.72 -2.35
C LEU A 209 -4.49 24.73 -2.09
N LEU A 210 -4.48 25.83 -2.84
CA LEU A 210 -5.53 26.83 -2.85
C LEU A 210 -6.44 26.59 -4.07
N SER A 211 -7.65 26.10 -3.86
CA SER A 211 -8.65 26.00 -4.93
C SER A 211 -9.48 27.28 -5.01
N TYR A 212 -9.68 27.79 -6.22
CA TYR A 212 -10.43 29.01 -6.44
C TYR A 212 -11.18 29.00 -7.78
N THR A 213 -12.17 29.88 -7.87
CA THR A 213 -13.02 30.09 -9.04
C THR A 213 -12.90 31.58 -9.38
N PRO A 214 -12.15 31.98 -10.43
CA PRO A 214 -11.87 33.39 -10.75
C PRO A 214 -13.10 34.32 -10.79
N SER A 215 -14.26 33.82 -11.19
CA SER A 215 -15.53 34.57 -11.21
C SER A 215 -16.09 34.91 -9.82
N LEU A 216 -15.58 34.29 -8.75
CA LEU A 216 -15.96 34.55 -7.36
C LEU A 216 -14.99 35.54 -6.69
N LYS A 217 -15.54 36.51 -5.96
CA LYS A 217 -14.74 37.46 -5.18
C LYS A 217 -14.12 36.76 -3.95
N GLY A 218 -12.94 37.21 -3.54
CA GLY A 218 -12.29 36.75 -2.30
C GLY A 218 -10.96 36.03 -2.47
N TYR A 219 -10.62 35.52 -3.67
CA TYR A 219 -9.34 34.84 -3.93
C TYR A 219 -8.11 35.70 -3.54
N GLN A 220 -8.15 37.00 -3.86
CA GLN A 220 -7.07 37.95 -3.59
C GLN A 220 -6.72 38.09 -2.09
N TYR A 221 -7.63 37.71 -1.19
CA TYR A 221 -7.40 37.72 0.26
C TYR A 221 -6.68 36.46 0.76
N TYR A 222 -6.86 35.32 0.08
CA TYR A 222 -6.31 34.03 0.50
C TYR A 222 -4.85 33.87 0.10
N GLU A 223 -4.47 34.34 -1.09
CA GLU A 223 -3.14 34.19 -1.67
C GLU A 223 -2.01 34.72 -0.76
N PRO A 224 -2.08 35.95 -0.21
CA PRO A 224 -1.04 36.47 0.70
C PRO A 224 -0.87 35.64 1.97
N ILE A 225 -1.96 35.10 2.52
CA ILE A 225 -1.96 34.33 3.77
C ILE A 225 -1.35 32.94 3.53
N VAL A 226 -1.64 32.34 2.38
CA VAL A 226 -1.04 31.08 1.92
C VAL A 226 0.46 31.28 1.63
N GLU A 227 0.85 32.39 0.98
CA GLU A 227 2.25 32.75 0.75
C GLU A 227 3.01 32.96 2.07
N GLU A 228 2.42 33.67 3.03
CA GLU A 228 3.03 33.89 4.34
C GLU A 228 3.24 32.57 5.10
N ALA A 229 2.19 31.75 5.22
CA ALA A 229 2.27 30.46 5.90
C ALA A 229 3.31 29.54 5.25
N SER A 230 3.35 29.51 3.92
CA SER A 230 4.28 28.67 3.17
C SER A 230 5.73 29.16 3.21
N SER A 231 5.97 30.47 3.26
CA SER A 231 7.32 31.02 3.41
C SER A 231 7.99 30.53 4.70
N SER A 232 7.21 30.38 5.78
CA SER A 232 7.68 29.86 7.06
C SER A 232 7.92 28.34 7.08
N LEU A 233 7.43 27.63 6.06
CA LEU A 233 7.55 26.18 5.88
C LEU A 233 8.29 25.85 4.58
N GLU A 234 9.10 26.78 4.06
CA GLU A 234 9.84 26.59 2.82
C GLU A 234 10.75 25.36 2.94
N GLY A 235 10.66 24.45 1.96
CA GLY A 235 11.34 23.17 1.96
C GLY A 235 10.57 22.02 2.64
N ALA A 236 9.67 22.31 3.58
CA ALA A 236 8.83 21.30 4.23
C ALA A 236 7.55 20.95 3.43
N LEU A 237 7.02 21.92 2.69
CA LEU A 237 5.88 21.73 1.80
C LEU A 237 6.04 22.54 0.50
N LYS A 238 5.28 22.16 -0.52
CA LYS A 238 5.10 22.94 -1.75
C LYS A 238 3.74 23.62 -1.75
N VAL A 239 3.60 24.67 -2.54
CA VAL A 239 2.35 25.42 -2.67
C VAL A 239 1.88 25.38 -4.11
N GLY A 240 0.59 25.19 -4.30
CA GLY A 240 -0.04 25.30 -5.61
C GLY A 240 -1.44 25.90 -5.52
N SER A 241 -1.92 26.38 -6.66
CA SER A 241 -3.27 26.90 -6.82
C SER A 241 -4.01 26.14 -7.92
N ILE A 242 -5.28 25.82 -7.70
CA ILE A 242 -6.13 25.08 -8.65
C ILE A 242 -7.27 26.01 -9.06
N ASN A 243 -7.32 26.34 -10.35
CA ASN A 243 -8.44 27.08 -10.93
C ASN A 243 -9.55 26.08 -11.31
N CYS A 244 -10.63 26.06 -10.52
CA CYS A 244 -11.73 25.13 -10.73
C CYS A 244 -12.68 25.50 -11.88
N GLU A 245 -12.53 26.67 -12.51
CA GLU A 245 -13.23 26.98 -13.77
C GLU A 245 -12.57 26.26 -14.94
N THR A 246 -11.24 26.36 -15.04
CA THR A 246 -10.49 25.73 -16.13
C THR A 246 -10.28 24.24 -15.89
N GLU A 247 -10.11 23.82 -14.64
CA GLU A 247 -9.83 22.42 -14.25
C GLU A 247 -11.04 21.79 -13.53
N SER A 248 -12.24 21.99 -14.09
CA SER A 248 -13.51 21.50 -13.49
C SER A 248 -13.51 19.98 -13.26
N SER A 249 -12.93 19.20 -14.18
CA SER A 249 -12.78 17.75 -14.04
C SER A 249 -11.91 17.36 -12.85
N LEU A 250 -10.77 18.03 -12.68
CA LEU A 250 -9.84 17.81 -11.56
C LEU A 250 -10.50 18.16 -10.24
N CYS A 251 -11.14 19.32 -10.13
CA CYS A 251 -11.82 19.70 -8.88
C CYS A 251 -12.91 18.71 -8.52
N LYS A 252 -13.67 18.20 -9.50
CA LYS A 252 -14.69 17.17 -9.28
C LYS A 252 -14.08 15.83 -8.85
N GLU A 253 -12.98 15.39 -9.46
CA GLU A 253 -12.23 14.18 -9.08
C GLU A 253 -11.69 14.28 -7.63
N LEU A 254 -11.25 15.47 -7.24
CA LEU A 254 -10.72 15.76 -5.91
C LEU A 254 -11.80 16.01 -4.85
N GLY A 255 -13.09 15.94 -5.20
CA GLY A 255 -14.21 16.23 -4.30
C GLY A 255 -14.30 17.71 -3.89
N ILE A 256 -13.61 18.60 -4.61
CA ILE A 256 -13.64 20.04 -4.40
C ILE A 256 -14.91 20.57 -5.08
N ASN A 257 -15.82 21.15 -4.29
CA ASN A 257 -17.06 21.71 -4.82
C ASN A 257 -16.86 23.19 -5.18
N PRO A 258 -16.84 23.56 -6.48
CA PRO A 258 -16.49 24.91 -6.93
C PRO A 258 -17.57 25.97 -6.67
N ARG A 259 -18.73 25.59 -6.11
CA ARG A 259 -19.89 26.48 -5.90
C ARG A 259 -19.80 27.35 -4.62
N ARG A 260 -18.62 27.48 -4.01
CA ARG A 260 -18.40 28.20 -2.74
C ARG A 260 -17.11 29.02 -2.77
N ASP A 261 -16.88 29.79 -1.71
CA ASP A 261 -15.64 30.57 -1.44
C ASP A 261 -14.35 29.74 -1.66
N PRO A 262 -13.21 30.39 -1.93
CA PRO A 262 -11.92 29.72 -2.03
C PRO A 262 -11.65 28.77 -0.85
N LYS A 263 -11.05 27.62 -1.15
CA LYS A 263 -10.77 26.59 -0.16
C LYS A 263 -9.28 26.25 -0.15
N ILE A 264 -8.77 26.01 1.05
CA ILE A 264 -7.39 25.61 1.27
C ILE A 264 -7.39 24.14 1.68
N PHE A 265 -6.53 23.36 1.04
CA PHE A 265 -6.35 21.95 1.32
C PHE A 265 -4.88 21.64 1.59
N VAL A 266 -4.62 20.69 2.47
CA VAL A 266 -3.32 20.04 2.57
C VAL A 266 -3.43 18.65 1.97
N TYR A 267 -2.66 18.39 0.92
CA TYR A 267 -2.46 17.04 0.40
C TYR A 267 -1.43 16.33 1.28
N SER A 268 -1.91 15.40 2.11
CA SER A 268 -1.13 14.71 3.12
C SER A 268 -1.21 13.20 2.97
N TYR A 269 -0.26 12.51 3.58
CA TYR A 269 -0.18 11.06 3.59
C TYR A 269 -0.33 10.54 5.01
N LYS A 270 -1.41 9.79 5.26
CA LYS A 270 -1.53 8.99 6.48
C LYS A 270 -0.79 7.66 6.30
N THR A 271 -0.40 7.05 7.40
CA THR A 271 0.44 5.85 7.49
C THR A 271 0.02 4.75 6.51
N GLY A 272 0.85 4.48 5.49
CA GLY A 272 0.61 3.40 4.51
C GLY A 272 -0.31 3.73 3.34
N ASP A 273 -1.11 4.80 3.43
CA ASP A 273 -2.21 5.07 2.49
C ASP A 273 -1.82 5.94 1.29
N LYS A 274 -2.69 5.94 0.27
CA LYS A 274 -2.69 6.92 -0.85
C LYS A 274 -2.84 8.34 -0.31
N GLY A 275 -2.28 9.32 -1.01
CA GLY A 275 -2.38 10.73 -0.58
C GLY A 275 -3.83 11.22 -0.59
N SER A 276 -4.21 11.97 0.45
CA SER A 276 -5.58 12.49 0.62
C SER A 276 -5.58 14.00 0.85
N LEU A 277 -6.61 14.68 0.35
CA LEU A 277 -6.85 16.09 0.65
C LEU A 277 -7.54 16.24 2.00
N VAL A 278 -7.03 17.15 2.81
CA VAL A 278 -7.67 17.58 4.06
C VAL A 278 -7.98 19.07 3.94
N GLU A 279 -9.26 19.41 4.03
CA GLU A 279 -9.74 20.80 4.01
C GLU A 279 -9.36 21.53 5.30
N TYR A 280 -8.80 22.73 5.15
CA TYR A 280 -8.61 23.66 6.25
C TYR A 280 -9.92 24.39 6.56
N LYS A 281 -10.36 24.33 7.82
CA LYS A 281 -11.67 24.85 8.25
C LYS A 281 -11.60 25.92 9.35
N ASP A 282 -10.41 26.20 9.87
CA ASP A 282 -10.20 27.20 10.91
C ASP A 282 -10.08 28.62 10.33
N ASP A 283 -9.91 29.60 11.20
CA ASP A 283 -9.74 31.01 10.83
C ASP A 283 -8.57 31.20 9.87
N LEU A 284 -8.78 32.01 8.83
CA LEU A 284 -7.78 32.28 7.80
C LEU A 284 -6.68 33.21 8.33
N VAL A 285 -5.78 32.66 9.13
CA VAL A 285 -4.62 33.34 9.73
C VAL A 285 -3.39 32.50 9.46
N ALA A 286 -2.29 33.13 9.03
CA ALA A 286 -1.06 32.44 8.63
C ALA A 286 -0.51 31.52 9.73
N LYS A 287 -0.63 31.94 11.00
CA LYS A 287 -0.22 31.14 12.17
C LYS A 287 -1.02 29.84 12.31
N SER A 288 -2.35 29.91 12.22
CA SER A 288 -3.24 28.75 12.32
C SER A 288 -3.05 27.81 11.14
N LEU A 289 -2.93 28.37 9.92
CA LEU A 289 -2.65 27.60 8.71
C LEU A 289 -1.29 26.90 8.77
N LYS A 290 -0.27 27.55 9.34
CA LYS A 290 1.05 26.94 9.58
C LYS A 290 0.95 25.75 10.54
N SER A 291 0.26 25.90 11.67
CA SER A 291 0.07 24.81 12.64
C SER A 291 -0.63 23.62 11.99
N PHE A 292 -1.71 23.89 11.25
CA PHE A 292 -2.44 22.89 10.49
C PHE A 292 -1.53 22.12 9.51
N CYS A 293 -0.71 22.84 8.74
CA CYS A 293 0.26 22.20 7.84
C CYS A 293 1.27 21.32 8.60
N GLN A 294 1.75 21.76 9.76
CA GLN A 294 2.70 21.01 10.60
C GLN A 294 2.08 19.73 11.18
N ASP A 295 0.82 19.79 11.59
CA ASP A 295 0.11 18.63 12.15
C ASP A 295 -0.10 17.55 11.10
N HIS A 296 -0.36 17.96 9.86
CA HIS A 296 -0.55 17.10 8.68
C HIS A 296 0.74 16.65 7.98
N LEU A 297 1.93 17.00 8.50
CA LEU A 297 3.20 16.46 7.99
C LEU A 297 3.23 14.91 8.07
N PRO A 298 4.04 14.21 7.26
CA PRO A 298 4.02 12.75 7.22
C PRO A 298 4.45 12.18 8.58
N ARG A 299 3.81 11.09 9.00
CA ARG A 299 4.17 10.34 10.22
C ARG A 299 4.64 8.94 9.85
N LEU A 300 5.58 8.87 8.90
CA LEU A 300 6.09 7.60 8.36
C LEU A 300 7.27 7.05 9.17
N SER A 301 7.87 7.85 10.05
CA SER A 301 8.90 7.40 10.99
C SER A 301 8.29 6.58 12.13
N LYS A 302 8.84 5.40 12.38
CA LYS A 302 8.46 4.56 13.51
C LYS A 302 9.31 4.88 14.73
N ARG A 303 8.66 5.18 15.85
CA ARG A 303 9.36 5.46 17.10
C ARG A 303 9.76 4.18 17.80
N ILE A 304 11.02 4.08 18.23
CA ILE A 304 11.58 2.87 18.87
C ILE A 304 12.27 3.19 20.20
N ASN A 305 12.39 2.18 21.06
CA ASN A 305 13.22 2.23 22.26
C ASN A 305 14.52 1.45 22.00
N LEU A 306 15.66 2.15 22.09
CA LEU A 306 16.98 1.59 21.78
C LEU A 306 17.39 0.40 22.64
N ASN A 307 16.86 0.28 23.86
CA ASN A 307 17.26 -0.79 24.78
C ASN A 307 16.66 -2.14 24.40
N ASN A 308 15.50 -2.15 23.74
CA ASN A 308 14.75 -3.37 23.42
C ASN A 308 14.66 -3.63 21.91
N PHE A 309 15.29 -2.77 21.10
CA PHE A 309 15.14 -2.82 19.65
C PHE A 309 16.44 -3.25 18.99
N GLU A 310 16.50 -4.52 18.61
CA GLU A 310 17.55 -5.03 17.75
C GLU A 310 17.01 -5.12 16.33
N PHE A 311 17.72 -4.52 15.37
CA PHE A 311 17.37 -4.65 13.96
C PHE A 311 17.60 -6.11 13.55
N SER A 312 16.56 -6.94 13.60
CA SER A 312 16.63 -8.34 13.14
C SER A 312 17.20 -8.37 11.72
N THR A 313 18.29 -9.12 11.56
CA THR A 313 18.91 -9.43 10.26
C THR A 313 18.15 -10.50 9.49
N SER A 314 17.16 -11.14 10.14
CA SER A 314 16.37 -12.27 9.63
C SER A 314 15.13 -11.88 8.81
N THR A 315 14.70 -10.63 8.86
CA THR A 315 13.58 -10.12 8.05
C THR A 315 14.12 -9.33 6.88
N VAL A 316 13.93 -9.84 5.66
CA VAL A 316 14.27 -9.14 4.41
C VAL A 316 13.30 -7.96 4.24
N GLU A 317 13.56 -6.86 4.95
CA GLU A 317 12.84 -5.61 4.71
C GLU A 317 13.24 -5.04 3.35
N LYS A 318 12.23 -4.63 2.57
CA LYS A 318 12.33 -4.19 1.17
C LYS A 318 13.24 -2.96 0.97
N PHE A 319 13.49 -2.16 2.01
CA PHE A 319 14.20 -0.88 1.94
C PHE A 319 15.25 -0.73 3.06
N PRO A 320 16.38 -0.05 2.81
CA PRO A 320 17.36 0.28 3.84
C PRO A 320 16.77 1.16 4.94
N ARG A 321 17.33 1.07 6.15
CA ARG A 321 16.76 1.65 7.36
C ARG A 321 17.60 2.84 7.82
N VAL A 322 16.94 3.89 8.30
CA VAL A 322 17.60 5.07 8.90
C VAL A 322 16.97 5.40 10.25
N LEU A 323 17.79 5.68 11.25
CA LEU A 323 17.42 5.99 12.61
C LEU A 323 17.94 7.37 13.00
N LEU A 324 17.04 8.24 13.43
CA LEU A 324 17.39 9.49 14.08
C LEU A 324 17.52 9.30 15.59
N LEU A 325 18.68 9.64 16.14
CA LEU A 325 18.93 9.76 17.57
C LEU A 325 18.81 11.22 17.98
N SER A 326 17.86 11.52 18.87
CA SER A 326 17.62 12.88 19.33
C SER A 326 17.24 12.92 20.81
N THR A 327 17.51 14.03 21.48
CA THR A 327 17.07 14.28 22.85
C THR A 327 15.59 14.66 22.97
N LYS A 328 14.93 14.90 21.82
CA LYS A 328 13.56 15.41 21.76
C LYS A 328 12.52 14.31 22.01
N LYS A 329 11.47 14.67 22.77
CA LYS A 329 10.32 13.78 23.04
C LYS A 329 9.48 13.51 21.80
N ASN A 330 9.43 14.40 20.81
CA ASN A 330 8.63 14.21 19.60
C ASN A 330 9.52 14.12 18.37
N THR A 331 9.04 13.44 17.32
CA THR A 331 9.73 13.34 16.04
C THR A 331 9.88 14.73 15.41
N PRO A 332 11.11 15.21 15.12
CA PRO A 332 11.32 16.54 14.57
C PRO A 332 10.64 16.75 13.21
N VAL A 333 10.20 17.98 12.94
CA VAL A 333 9.55 18.39 11.68
C VAL A 333 10.40 18.03 10.45
N ILE A 334 11.70 18.29 10.50
CA ILE A 334 12.64 17.95 9.42
C ILE A 334 12.61 16.45 9.12
N TRP A 335 12.60 15.61 10.16
CA TRP A 335 12.57 14.15 9.99
C TRP A 335 11.24 13.66 9.41
N ARG A 336 10.13 14.29 9.79
CA ARG A 336 8.80 14.03 9.21
C ARG A 336 8.79 14.34 7.71
N VAL A 337 9.35 15.48 7.29
CA VAL A 337 9.46 15.87 5.88
C VAL A 337 10.33 14.88 5.10
N LEU A 338 11.52 14.57 5.59
CA LEU A 338 12.44 13.63 4.93
C LEU A 338 11.82 12.24 4.80
N SER A 339 11.04 11.79 5.80
CA SER A 339 10.34 10.51 5.73
C SER A 339 9.32 10.44 4.57
N GLY A 340 8.70 11.56 4.21
CA GLY A 340 7.84 11.68 3.02
C GLY A 340 8.62 11.68 1.71
N LEU A 341 9.70 12.47 1.64
CA LEU A 341 10.58 12.59 0.46
C LEU A 341 11.20 11.25 0.03
N PHE A 342 11.53 10.40 1.00
CA PHE A 342 12.14 9.09 0.78
C PHE A 342 11.14 7.93 0.94
N ARG A 343 9.83 8.21 0.87
CA ARG A 343 8.78 7.20 0.91
C ARG A 343 9.02 6.13 -0.16
N GLY A 344 9.01 4.86 0.26
CA GLY A 344 9.27 3.73 -0.63
C GLY A 344 10.72 3.63 -1.12
N ARG A 345 11.66 4.38 -0.51
CA ARG A 345 13.10 4.27 -0.75
C ARG A 345 13.88 3.94 0.52
N LEU A 346 13.52 4.54 1.65
CA LEU A 346 14.11 4.28 2.97
C LEU A 346 13.01 4.05 4.02
N THR A 347 13.30 3.24 5.04
CA THR A 347 12.45 3.07 6.22
C THR A 347 12.97 3.95 7.36
N PHE A 348 12.13 4.84 7.88
CA PHE A 348 12.52 5.82 8.89
C PHE A 348 12.17 5.35 10.30
N TYR A 349 13.10 5.56 11.22
CA TYR A 349 12.95 5.33 12.65
C TYR A 349 13.43 6.56 13.44
N ASP A 350 12.89 6.77 14.64
CA ASP A 350 13.40 7.76 15.58
C ASP A 350 13.41 7.23 17.02
N ALA A 351 14.45 7.58 17.77
CA ALA A 351 14.62 7.22 19.17
C ALA A 351 14.98 8.43 20.02
N LYS A 352 14.34 8.52 21.20
CA LYS A 352 14.71 9.50 22.22
C LYS A 352 15.90 8.95 23.02
N VAL A 353 16.97 9.73 23.10
CA VAL A 353 18.18 9.43 23.88
C VAL A 353 18.47 10.57 24.85
N HIS A 354 19.14 10.30 25.96
CA HIS A 354 19.49 11.35 26.91
C HIS A 354 20.75 12.09 26.49
N ASP A 355 21.83 11.36 26.24
CA ASP A 355 23.12 11.89 25.81
C ASP A 355 23.93 10.80 25.08
N VAL A 356 25.17 11.13 24.73
CA VAL A 356 26.14 10.20 24.13
C VAL A 356 26.75 9.22 25.14
N SER A 357 26.47 9.39 26.44
CA SER A 357 26.96 8.51 27.49
C SER A 357 26.14 7.21 27.58
N ASP A 358 24.89 7.24 27.09
CA ASP A 358 23.97 6.10 26.99
C ASP A 358 24.65 4.87 26.35
N PRO A 359 24.67 3.71 27.03
CA PRO A 359 25.30 2.49 26.51
C PRO A 359 24.82 2.08 25.11
N ALA A 360 23.53 2.27 24.80
CA ALA A 360 22.99 1.93 23.48
C ALA A 360 23.51 2.87 22.39
N VAL A 361 23.69 4.16 22.72
CA VAL A 361 24.27 5.15 21.80
C VAL A 361 25.76 4.90 21.59
N LYS A 362 26.50 4.54 22.65
CA LYS A 362 27.91 4.14 22.55
C LYS A 362 28.10 2.90 21.67
N LYS A 363 27.23 1.89 21.78
CA LYS A 363 27.24 0.70 20.90
C LYS A 363 27.04 1.07 19.43
N LEU A 364 26.31 2.16 19.16
CA LEU A 364 26.13 2.69 17.82
C LEU A 364 27.33 3.50 17.31
N GLY A 365 28.29 3.86 18.16
CA GLY A 365 29.51 4.59 17.78
C GLY A 365 29.26 6.08 17.53
N VAL A 366 28.21 6.64 18.13
CA VAL A 366 27.82 8.04 17.93
C VAL A 366 28.46 8.91 19.00
N GLU A 367 29.21 9.93 18.56
CA GLU A 367 30.00 10.82 19.42
C GLU A 367 29.32 12.17 19.68
N ALA A 368 28.32 12.55 18.88
CA ALA A 368 27.60 13.82 18.99
C ALA A 368 26.14 13.66 18.56
N LEU A 369 25.22 14.30 19.28
CA LEU A 369 23.78 14.31 19.00
C LEU A 369 23.32 15.72 18.54
N PRO A 370 22.26 15.83 17.73
CA PRO A 370 21.51 14.75 17.08
C PRO A 370 22.34 14.03 16.01
N ALA A 371 22.04 12.74 15.79
CA ALA A 371 22.75 11.91 14.82
C ALA A 371 21.81 11.04 14.00
N ILE A 372 22.20 10.74 12.78
CA ILE A 372 21.48 9.81 11.89
C ILE A 372 22.37 8.60 11.65
N VAL A 373 21.85 7.42 11.96
CA VAL A 373 22.50 6.14 11.72
C VAL A 373 21.69 5.38 10.68
N GLY A 374 22.34 4.88 9.64
CA GLY A 374 21.73 4.06 8.60
C GLY A 374 22.23 2.62 8.64
N TRP A 375 21.36 1.69 8.24
CA TRP A 375 21.74 0.31 7.95
C TRP A 375 21.49 0.05 6.47
N LEU A 376 22.56 -0.30 5.78
CA LEU A 376 22.49 -0.73 4.40
C LEU A 376 21.76 -2.09 4.34
N SER A 377 21.27 -2.46 3.17
CA SER A 377 20.65 -3.76 2.89
C SER A 377 21.62 -4.94 3.15
N ASN A 378 22.93 -4.67 3.24
CA ASN A 378 23.92 -5.65 3.64
C ASN A 378 24.02 -5.90 5.15
N GLY A 379 23.33 -5.10 5.98
CA GLY A 379 23.42 -5.12 7.44
C GLY A 379 24.53 -4.22 7.99
N GLU A 380 25.37 -3.65 7.13
CA GLU A 380 26.43 -2.71 7.52
C GLU A 380 25.82 -1.41 8.04
N LYS A 381 26.29 -1.02 9.22
CA LYS A 381 25.92 0.21 9.89
C LYS A 381 26.79 1.35 9.39
N VAL A 382 26.18 2.46 8.99
CA VAL A 382 26.85 3.68 8.54
C VAL A 382 26.32 4.86 9.35
N ILE A 383 27.20 5.65 9.95
CA ILE A 383 26.82 6.94 10.54
C ILE A 383 26.70 7.93 9.39
N ILE A 384 25.48 8.43 9.14
CA ILE A 384 25.17 9.31 8.02
C ILE A 384 25.55 10.75 8.40
N GLU A 385 25.14 11.20 9.59
CA GLU A 385 25.43 12.53 10.11
C GLU A 385 25.56 12.47 11.64
N LYS A 386 26.40 13.34 12.22
CA LYS A 386 26.56 13.50 13.67
C LYS A 386 26.69 14.98 14.03
N GLY A 387 26.15 15.37 15.18
CA GLY A 387 26.20 16.78 15.63
C GLY A 387 25.45 17.73 14.69
N ILE A 388 24.28 17.31 14.22
CA ILE A 388 23.49 18.10 13.25
C ILE A 388 23.11 19.45 13.86
N SER A 389 23.59 20.53 13.25
CA SER A 389 23.22 21.91 13.60
C SER A 389 22.25 22.47 12.56
N VAL A 390 21.13 23.02 13.01
CA VAL A 390 20.10 23.57 12.12
C VAL A 390 20.10 25.09 12.24
N LYS A 391 20.45 25.77 11.16
CA LYS A 391 20.34 27.25 11.05
C LYS A 391 18.91 27.66 10.71
N ASP A 392 18.37 27.08 9.65
CA ASP A 392 16.99 27.26 9.20
C ASP A 392 16.44 25.97 8.62
N LEU A 393 15.10 25.86 8.55
CA LEU A 393 14.40 24.65 8.16
C LEU A 393 14.75 24.21 6.73
N LYS A 394 14.88 25.16 5.80
CA LYS A 394 15.12 24.90 4.38
C LYS A 394 16.51 24.35 4.15
N SER A 395 17.53 25.00 4.72
CA SER A 395 18.92 24.55 4.62
C SER A 395 19.10 23.18 5.28
N ALA A 396 18.52 22.96 6.46
CA ALA A 396 18.62 21.66 7.12
C ALA A 396 17.94 20.52 6.34
N ILE A 397 16.77 20.77 5.72
CA ILE A 397 16.14 19.77 4.84
C ILE A 397 17.03 19.51 3.62
N HIS A 398 17.61 20.55 3.03
CA HIS A 398 18.48 20.42 1.86
C HIS A 398 19.73 19.58 2.17
N ASP A 399 20.45 19.93 3.23
CA ASP A 399 21.69 19.27 3.63
C ASP A 399 21.44 17.80 3.97
N LEU A 400 20.43 17.52 4.80
CA LEU A 400 20.09 16.14 5.17
C LEU A 400 19.55 15.34 3.99
N ASN A 401 18.86 15.97 3.03
CA ASN A 401 18.44 15.30 1.81
C ASN A 401 19.65 14.85 0.97
N ILE A 402 20.70 15.69 0.87
CA ILE A 402 21.95 15.32 0.20
C ILE A 402 22.62 14.13 0.90
N SER A 403 22.71 14.16 2.23
CA SER A 403 23.33 13.08 3.01
C SER A 403 22.56 11.75 2.89
N LEU A 404 21.22 11.80 2.92
CA LEU A 404 20.36 10.62 2.72
C LEU A 404 20.40 10.08 1.29
N ASP A 405 20.43 10.94 0.26
CA ASP A 405 20.64 10.51 -1.13
C ASP A 405 22.03 9.87 -1.31
N GLY A 406 23.05 10.41 -0.64
CA GLY A 406 24.39 9.82 -0.59
C GLY A 406 24.39 8.43 0.03
N PHE A 407 23.65 8.26 1.13
CA PHE A 407 23.43 6.96 1.78
C PHE A 407 22.66 6.00 0.87
N GLU A 408 21.60 6.43 0.19
CA GLU A 408 20.86 5.59 -0.75
C GLU A 408 21.76 5.12 -1.90
N LYS A 409 22.60 6.00 -2.46
CA LYS A 409 23.57 5.64 -3.50
C LYS A 409 24.60 4.65 -2.98
N LYS A 410 25.11 4.83 -1.75
CA LYS A 410 25.97 3.86 -1.07
C LYS A 410 25.24 2.53 -0.89
N ASN A 411 23.95 2.54 -0.53
CA ASN A 411 23.14 1.33 -0.39
C ASN A 411 22.94 0.63 -1.72
N ARG A 412 22.71 1.34 -2.82
CA ARG A 412 22.65 0.73 -4.15
C ARG A 412 23.98 0.07 -4.50
N LYS A 413 25.11 0.75 -4.29
CA LYS A 413 26.46 0.17 -4.48
C LYS A 413 26.72 -1.03 -3.57
N ALA A 414 26.29 -0.97 -2.30
CA ALA A 414 26.41 -2.03 -1.32
C ALA A 414 25.47 -3.21 -1.61
N ALA A 415 24.30 -2.95 -2.19
CA ALA A 415 23.37 -3.94 -2.70
C ALA A 415 23.85 -4.52 -4.03
N PHE A 416 24.66 -3.80 -4.83
CA PHE A 416 25.40 -4.37 -5.95
C PHE A 416 26.55 -5.25 -5.47
N SER A 417 27.25 -4.88 -4.39
CA SER A 417 28.25 -5.76 -3.78
C SER A 417 27.63 -6.87 -2.93
N LYS A 418 26.38 -6.78 -2.47
CA LYS A 418 25.57 -7.91 -1.91
C LYS A 418 24.85 -8.71 -3.00
N ALA A 419 24.54 -8.15 -4.16
CA ALA A 419 24.26 -8.93 -5.36
C ALA A 419 25.52 -9.69 -5.81
N GLY A 420 26.71 -9.19 -5.43
CA GLY A 420 27.99 -9.88 -5.51
C GLY A 420 28.45 -10.66 -4.25
N LYS A 421 27.72 -10.61 -3.11
CA LYS A 421 28.08 -11.27 -1.82
C LYS A 421 26.98 -12.08 -1.12
N ALA A 422 25.74 -12.03 -1.59
CA ALA A 422 24.61 -12.87 -1.13
C ALA A 422 24.07 -13.77 -2.26
N GLN A 423 24.81 -13.82 -3.38
CA GLN A 423 24.73 -14.85 -4.42
C GLN A 423 26.07 -15.56 -4.60
N THR A 424 26.92 -15.56 -3.57
CA THR A 424 28.27 -16.12 -3.57
C THR A 424 28.55 -16.79 -2.23
N ASP A 425 27.70 -17.76 -1.88
CA ASP A 425 28.13 -18.97 -1.14
C ASP A 425 27.29 -20.21 -1.51
N ALA A 426 26.62 -20.19 -2.68
CA ALA A 426 26.09 -21.43 -3.32
C ALA A 426 25.83 -21.36 -4.85
N LYS A 427 26.01 -20.23 -5.54
CA LYS A 427 25.91 -20.17 -7.02
C LYS A 427 26.91 -19.15 -7.62
N GLU A 428 28.19 -19.49 -7.59
CA GLU A 428 29.07 -18.98 -8.66
C GLU A 428 28.75 -19.72 -9.97
N LYS A 429 28.70 -18.95 -11.07
CA LYS A 429 28.98 -19.42 -12.44
C LYS A 429 28.03 -20.47 -13.01
N GLN A 430 26.82 -20.08 -13.41
CA GLN A 430 26.06 -20.86 -14.39
C GLN A 430 25.77 -20.01 -15.63
N ILE A 431 26.03 -20.57 -16.81
CA ILE A 431 25.73 -19.92 -18.08
C ILE A 431 24.21 -19.99 -18.29
N PRO A 432 23.52 -18.87 -18.60
CA PRO A 432 22.07 -18.85 -18.70
C PRO A 432 21.57 -19.72 -19.86
N VAL A 433 20.50 -20.49 -19.62
CA VAL A 433 19.79 -21.24 -20.67
C VAL A 433 18.78 -20.32 -21.35
N LEU A 434 18.76 -20.29 -22.69
CA LEU A 434 17.83 -19.51 -23.49
C LEU A 434 16.39 -20.01 -23.35
N THR A 435 15.49 -19.07 -23.09
CA THR A 435 14.05 -19.26 -22.92
C THR A 435 13.29 -18.12 -23.61
N ALA A 436 11.98 -18.26 -23.79
CA ALA A 436 11.16 -17.24 -24.46
C ALA A 436 11.17 -15.89 -23.71
N SER A 437 11.34 -15.90 -22.39
CA SER A 437 11.35 -14.68 -21.57
C SER A 437 12.69 -13.95 -21.56
N ASN A 438 13.80 -14.62 -21.89
CA ASN A 438 15.15 -14.05 -21.79
C ASN A 438 15.86 -13.87 -23.14
N ILE A 439 15.31 -14.39 -24.25
CA ILE A 439 15.94 -14.34 -25.57
C ILE A 439 16.18 -12.92 -26.05
N ASP A 440 15.25 -11.98 -25.87
CA ASP A 440 15.43 -10.60 -26.31
C ASP A 440 16.47 -9.86 -25.48
N ALA A 441 16.60 -10.22 -24.20
CA ALA A 441 17.62 -9.65 -23.32
C ALA A 441 19.03 -10.19 -23.63
N ILE A 442 19.15 -11.48 -24.00
CA ILE A 442 20.44 -12.16 -24.16
C ILE A 442 20.91 -12.19 -25.63
N CYS A 443 20.00 -12.46 -26.57
CA CYS A 443 20.26 -12.56 -28.00
C CYS A 443 19.34 -11.64 -28.85
N GLY A 444 18.86 -10.52 -28.30
CA GLY A 444 18.04 -9.55 -29.04
C GLY A 444 18.83 -8.59 -29.94
N GLU A 445 18.15 -7.66 -30.59
CA GLU A 445 18.74 -6.73 -31.58
C GLU A 445 19.81 -5.79 -31.01
N ALA A 446 19.78 -5.55 -29.69
CA ALA A 446 20.78 -4.77 -28.98
C ALA A 446 22.12 -5.51 -28.79
N THR A 447 22.13 -6.83 -28.97
CA THR A 447 23.32 -7.68 -28.76
C THR A 447 24.12 -7.80 -30.07
N PRO A 448 25.40 -7.37 -30.11
CA PRO A 448 26.20 -7.42 -31.33
C PRO A 448 26.44 -8.86 -31.84
N VAL A 449 26.80 -9.77 -30.92
CA VAL A 449 27.04 -11.20 -31.18
C VAL A 449 26.57 -12.01 -29.97
N CYS A 450 25.72 -13.02 -30.20
CA CYS A 450 25.28 -13.98 -29.20
C CYS A 450 25.95 -15.34 -29.46
N ILE A 451 26.69 -15.86 -28.48
CA ILE A 451 27.30 -17.19 -28.50
C ILE A 451 26.36 -18.17 -27.79
N ILE A 452 25.91 -19.19 -28.52
CA ILE A 452 24.89 -20.14 -28.08
C ILE A 452 25.49 -21.55 -28.11
N GLY A 453 25.61 -22.18 -26.94
CA GLY A 453 26.02 -23.58 -26.79
C GLY A 453 24.80 -24.48 -26.77
N ALA A 454 24.54 -25.20 -27.85
CA ALA A 454 23.39 -26.07 -27.95
C ALA A 454 23.74 -27.51 -27.52
N PHE A 455 22.91 -28.11 -26.67
CA PHE A 455 23.12 -29.47 -26.13
C PHE A 455 21.87 -30.35 -26.30
N ARG A 456 22.06 -31.68 -26.38
CA ARG A 456 20.96 -32.67 -26.38
C ARG A 456 20.99 -33.60 -25.17
N SER A 457 22.17 -33.93 -24.66
CA SER A 457 22.35 -34.69 -23.42
C SER A 457 22.76 -33.81 -22.25
N SER A 458 22.53 -34.28 -21.02
CA SER A 458 23.04 -33.64 -19.80
C SER A 458 24.58 -33.57 -19.80
N LYS A 459 25.25 -34.64 -20.22
CA LYS A 459 26.71 -34.69 -20.35
C LYS A 459 27.25 -33.63 -21.32
N ALA A 460 26.52 -33.36 -22.42
CA ALA A 460 26.85 -32.28 -23.35
C ALA A 460 26.65 -30.89 -22.74
N ARG A 461 25.59 -30.70 -21.96
CA ARG A 461 25.31 -29.45 -21.24
C ARG A 461 26.46 -29.11 -20.30
N ASP A 462 26.84 -30.02 -19.42
CA ASP A 462 27.85 -29.77 -18.39
C ASP A 462 29.21 -29.43 -19.02
N LYS A 463 29.55 -30.11 -20.12
CA LYS A 463 30.78 -29.84 -20.88
C LYS A 463 30.76 -28.45 -21.52
N LEU A 464 29.67 -28.04 -22.16
CA LEU A 464 29.54 -26.72 -22.78
C LEU A 464 29.53 -25.60 -21.73
N GLU A 465 28.86 -25.83 -20.61
CA GLU A 465 28.82 -24.90 -19.47
C GLU A 465 30.22 -24.65 -18.92
N SER A 466 30.99 -25.72 -18.66
CA SER A 466 32.39 -25.62 -18.24
C SER A 466 33.27 -24.85 -19.22
N ILE A 467 33.12 -25.10 -20.53
CA ILE A 467 33.91 -24.42 -21.57
C ILE A 467 33.56 -22.93 -21.60
N PHE A 468 32.27 -22.58 -21.57
CA PHE A 468 31.83 -21.18 -21.66
C PHE A 468 32.18 -20.38 -20.41
N LEU A 469 32.17 -21.01 -19.23
CA LEU A 469 32.66 -20.38 -18.00
C LEU A 469 34.15 -20.05 -18.10
N HIS A 470 34.96 -20.93 -18.68
CA HIS A 470 36.39 -20.69 -18.88
C HIS A 470 36.66 -19.61 -19.93
N VAL A 471 35.99 -19.68 -21.08
CA VAL A 471 36.25 -18.76 -22.22
C VAL A 471 35.69 -17.35 -21.97
N SER A 472 34.55 -17.23 -21.29
CA SER A 472 33.96 -15.92 -20.96
C SER A 472 34.86 -15.09 -20.05
N GLN A 473 35.50 -15.71 -19.06
CA GLN A 473 36.43 -15.05 -18.14
C GLN A 473 37.68 -14.51 -18.87
N LYS A 474 38.24 -15.28 -19.81
CA LYS A 474 39.38 -14.82 -20.62
C LYS A 474 39.02 -13.72 -21.62
N SER A 475 37.83 -13.80 -22.24
CA SER A 475 37.38 -12.83 -23.24
C SER A 475 37.14 -11.43 -22.64
N LEU A 476 36.69 -11.35 -21.38
CA LEU A 476 36.56 -10.10 -20.62
C LEU A 476 37.91 -9.45 -20.28
N SER A 477 38.95 -10.25 -20.09
CA SER A 477 40.30 -9.77 -19.71
C SER A 477 41.02 -9.06 -20.85
N ARG A 478 40.66 -9.36 -22.11
CA ARG A 478 41.35 -8.88 -23.32
C ARG A 478 40.84 -7.51 -23.83
N GLN A 479 39.76 -6.97 -23.28
CA GLN A 479 39.06 -5.77 -23.76
C GLN A 479 39.26 -4.50 -22.90
N GLN A 480 40.37 -4.37 -22.17
CA GLN A 480 40.56 -3.31 -21.17
C GLN A 480 40.53 -1.84 -21.66
N ASN A 481 40.33 -1.52 -22.95
CA ASN A 481 40.06 -0.14 -23.38
C ASN A 481 39.28 -0.05 -24.72
N PRO A 482 37.95 0.17 -24.71
CA PRO A 482 37.20 0.66 -25.88
C PRO A 482 36.78 2.14 -25.73
N PRO A 483 36.70 2.94 -26.82
CA PRO A 483 36.53 4.39 -26.73
C PRO A 483 35.11 4.88 -26.40
N TYR A 484 34.12 4.00 -26.21
CA TYR A 484 32.72 4.37 -26.02
C TYR A 484 31.96 3.38 -25.12
N GLY A 485 31.71 3.77 -23.85
CA GLY A 485 30.59 3.33 -22.99
C GLY A 485 30.38 1.83 -22.66
N PRO A 486 29.61 1.50 -21.60
CA PRO A 486 29.42 0.12 -21.14
C PRO A 486 28.27 -0.57 -21.89
N ARG A 487 28.41 -0.88 -23.19
CA ARG A 487 27.46 -1.73 -23.95
C ARG A 487 28.12 -2.45 -25.15
N ASN A 488 29.18 -3.23 -24.94
CA ASN A 488 29.81 -3.99 -26.03
C ASN A 488 30.44 -5.33 -25.60
N SER A 489 29.82 -6.07 -24.69
CA SER A 489 30.30 -7.41 -24.30
C SER A 489 29.39 -8.49 -24.85
N ILE A 490 29.96 -9.34 -25.71
CA ILE A 490 29.40 -10.57 -26.26
C ILE A 490 28.61 -11.34 -25.20
N SER A 491 27.45 -11.90 -25.56
CA SER A 491 26.67 -12.72 -24.64
C SER A 491 26.94 -14.21 -24.85
N TYR A 492 26.91 -14.97 -23.74
CA TYR A 492 27.06 -16.43 -23.73
C TYR A 492 25.79 -17.06 -23.17
N SER A 493 25.29 -18.10 -23.83
CA SER A 493 24.07 -18.78 -23.40
C SER A 493 24.05 -20.24 -23.82
N LEU A 494 23.26 -21.05 -23.12
CA LEU A 494 23.03 -22.46 -23.46
C LEU A 494 21.66 -22.63 -24.09
N LEU A 495 21.49 -23.63 -24.95
CA LEU A 495 20.21 -23.95 -25.57
C LEU A 495 19.95 -25.46 -25.52
N ASP A 496 18.78 -25.84 -25.02
CA ASP A 496 18.30 -27.21 -25.10
C ASP A 496 17.78 -27.49 -26.52
N ALA A 497 18.60 -28.19 -27.31
CA ALA A 497 18.32 -28.49 -28.71
C ALA A 497 17.17 -29.49 -28.88
N THR A 498 16.84 -30.28 -27.84
CA THR A 498 15.72 -31.24 -27.89
C THR A 498 14.39 -30.51 -27.77
N LYS A 499 14.33 -29.48 -26.92
CA LYS A 499 13.11 -28.67 -26.70
C LYS A 499 12.91 -27.60 -27.76
N GLN A 500 13.98 -27.07 -28.34
CA GLN A 500 13.95 -25.89 -29.20
C GLN A 500 14.27 -26.20 -30.67
N SER A 501 13.57 -27.19 -31.24
CA SER A 501 13.76 -27.61 -32.63
C SER A 501 13.35 -26.54 -33.66
N SER A 502 12.35 -25.72 -33.33
CA SER A 502 11.87 -24.57 -34.12
C SER A 502 12.85 -23.39 -34.10
N PHE A 503 13.47 -23.10 -32.95
CA PHE A 503 14.55 -22.12 -32.88
C PHE A 503 15.69 -22.53 -33.81
N LEU A 504 16.07 -23.80 -33.77
CA LEU A 504 17.17 -24.30 -34.58
C LEU A 504 16.84 -24.32 -36.09
N SER A 505 15.56 -24.40 -36.51
CA SER A 505 15.19 -24.42 -37.95
C SER A 505 15.42 -23.10 -38.66
N ALA A 506 15.63 -22.02 -37.90
CA ALA A 506 16.09 -20.74 -38.43
C ALA A 506 17.52 -20.79 -39.00
N PHE A 507 18.34 -21.74 -38.53
CA PHE A 507 19.71 -21.93 -38.98
C PHE A 507 19.79 -23.06 -40.00
N ASP A 508 20.78 -23.01 -40.91
CA ASP A 508 21.06 -24.15 -41.77
C ASP A 508 21.66 -25.29 -40.93
N LYS A 509 20.85 -26.32 -40.68
CA LYS A 509 21.19 -27.45 -39.78
C LYS A 509 22.11 -28.49 -40.43
N SER A 510 22.40 -28.39 -41.72
CA SER A 510 23.14 -29.39 -42.51
C SER A 510 24.41 -29.89 -41.79
N GLY A 511 25.16 -28.99 -41.15
CA GLY A 511 26.40 -29.31 -40.43
C GLY A 511 26.27 -29.78 -38.97
N PHE A 512 25.12 -29.65 -38.31
CA PHE A 512 24.99 -29.95 -36.86
C PHE A 512 23.68 -30.63 -36.45
N LYS A 513 22.92 -31.15 -37.41
CA LYS A 513 21.62 -31.81 -37.15
C LYS A 513 21.72 -33.08 -36.31
N SER A 514 22.85 -33.78 -36.29
CA SER A 514 23.04 -35.03 -35.54
C SER A 514 23.91 -34.87 -34.29
N LEU A 515 24.53 -33.71 -34.08
CA LEU A 515 25.50 -33.52 -33.01
C LEU A 515 24.81 -33.40 -31.65
N ASP A 516 25.42 -34.03 -30.65
CA ASP A 516 24.99 -33.95 -29.24
C ASP A 516 25.30 -32.57 -28.62
N LYS A 517 26.33 -31.89 -29.13
CA LYS A 517 26.73 -30.53 -28.74
C LYS A 517 27.37 -29.77 -29.90
N PHE A 518 27.11 -28.48 -29.98
CA PHE A 518 27.69 -27.57 -30.98
C PHE A 518 27.55 -26.11 -30.51
N VAL A 519 28.32 -25.20 -31.11
CA VAL A 519 28.30 -23.77 -30.76
C VAL A 519 27.84 -22.95 -31.95
N ILE A 520 26.92 -22.01 -31.75
CA ILE A 520 26.45 -21.06 -32.76
C ILE A 520 26.85 -19.65 -32.33
N ALA A 521 27.49 -18.90 -33.23
CA ALA A 521 27.62 -17.45 -33.11
C ALA A 521 26.56 -16.79 -33.98
N TYR A 522 25.61 -16.09 -33.36
CA TYR A 522 24.49 -15.42 -34.02
C TYR A 522 24.62 -13.90 -33.92
N LYS A 523 24.34 -13.17 -35.02
CA LYS A 523 24.29 -11.71 -35.11
C LYS A 523 22.83 -11.28 -35.31
N PRO A 524 22.06 -11.00 -34.24
CA PRO A 524 20.63 -10.73 -34.30
C PRO A 524 20.25 -9.61 -35.27
N LYS A 525 20.89 -8.45 -35.15
CA LYS A 525 20.64 -7.27 -36.00
C LYS A 525 20.90 -7.53 -37.50
N ARG A 526 21.80 -8.46 -37.83
CA ARG A 526 22.17 -8.77 -39.23
C ARG A 526 21.50 -10.04 -39.77
N GLY A 527 20.79 -10.81 -38.95
CA GLY A 527 20.20 -12.09 -39.35
C GLY A 527 21.24 -13.06 -39.90
N LYS A 528 22.44 -13.09 -39.31
CA LYS A 528 23.54 -13.94 -39.78
C LYS A 528 24.06 -14.84 -38.66
N PHE A 529 24.52 -16.03 -39.01
CA PHE A 529 25.08 -16.98 -38.06
C PHE A 529 26.30 -17.70 -38.62
N THR A 530 27.10 -18.27 -37.74
CA THR A 530 28.10 -19.28 -38.07
C THR A 530 28.11 -20.33 -36.96
N ALA A 531 28.35 -21.59 -37.33
CA ALA A 531 28.29 -22.71 -36.40
C ALA A 531 29.65 -23.40 -36.34
N PHE A 532 30.11 -23.68 -35.12
CA PHE A 532 31.30 -24.47 -34.85
C PHE A 532 30.90 -25.93 -34.60
N VAL A 533 31.41 -26.80 -35.47
CA VAL A 533 31.10 -28.23 -35.56
C VAL A 533 32.32 -29.11 -35.20
N GLY A 534 33.46 -28.48 -34.87
CA GLY A 534 34.69 -29.17 -34.49
C GLY A 534 34.66 -29.77 -33.08
N GLU A 535 35.83 -30.19 -32.58
CA GLU A 535 35.92 -30.73 -31.24
C GLU A 535 35.67 -29.63 -30.22
N THR A 536 34.73 -29.87 -29.30
CA THR A 536 34.43 -28.92 -28.22
C THR A 536 35.50 -29.04 -27.12
N SER A 537 36.76 -28.73 -27.44
CA SER A 537 37.84 -28.48 -26.48
C SER A 537 37.83 -27.00 -26.08
N ASN A 538 38.46 -26.67 -24.96
CA ASN A 538 38.53 -25.28 -24.50
C ASN A 538 39.25 -24.39 -25.52
N GLU A 539 40.33 -24.90 -26.11
CA GLU A 539 41.23 -24.20 -27.02
C GLU A 539 40.58 -23.95 -28.38
N GLU A 540 39.82 -24.92 -28.90
CA GLU A 540 39.13 -24.77 -30.19
C GLU A 540 37.95 -23.81 -30.10
N VAL A 541 37.16 -23.90 -29.03
CA VAL A 541 36.05 -22.98 -28.81
C VAL A 541 36.56 -21.56 -28.56
N GLU A 542 37.66 -21.40 -27.83
CA GLU A 542 38.34 -20.11 -27.63
C GLU A 542 38.86 -19.54 -28.97
N ARG A 543 39.52 -20.34 -29.81
CA ARG A 543 39.95 -19.93 -31.16
C ARG A 543 38.78 -19.51 -32.03
N PHE A 544 37.71 -20.31 -32.06
CA PHE A 544 36.52 -20.00 -32.84
C PHE A 544 35.88 -18.67 -32.42
N ILE A 545 35.69 -18.45 -31.11
CA ILE A 545 35.16 -17.19 -30.59
C ILE A 545 36.10 -16.03 -30.96
N GLY A 546 37.43 -16.20 -30.80
CA GLY A 546 38.41 -15.21 -31.22
C GLY A 546 38.27 -14.81 -32.69
N SER A 547 38.17 -15.79 -33.60
CA SER A 547 37.97 -15.55 -35.03
C SER A 547 36.61 -14.88 -35.34
N VAL A 548 35.56 -15.19 -34.58
CA VAL A 548 34.25 -14.52 -34.71
C VAL A 548 34.34 -13.03 -34.37
N LEU A 549 35.13 -12.67 -33.35
CA LEU A 549 35.31 -11.28 -32.91
C LEU A 549 36.21 -10.48 -33.84
N ASN A 550 37.28 -11.11 -34.34
CA ASN A 550 38.20 -10.51 -35.30
C ASN A 550 37.56 -10.37 -36.70
N GLY A 551 36.49 -11.12 -36.97
CA GLY A 551 35.79 -11.09 -38.27
C GLY A 551 36.37 -12.05 -39.30
N ASP A 552 37.23 -12.98 -38.90
CA ASP A 552 37.90 -13.95 -39.76
C ASP A 552 36.97 -15.11 -40.21
N VAL A 553 35.78 -15.21 -39.59
CA VAL A 553 34.81 -16.27 -39.88
C VAL A 553 33.73 -15.77 -40.83
N GLN A 554 33.43 -16.56 -41.87
CA GLN A 554 32.30 -16.30 -42.74
C GLN A 554 30.96 -16.57 -42.04
N PHE A 555 30.02 -15.64 -42.21
CA PHE A 555 28.69 -15.66 -41.61
C PHE A 555 27.62 -15.91 -42.68
N ASN A 556 26.83 -16.97 -42.50
CA ASN A 556 25.72 -17.34 -43.37
C ASN A 556 24.43 -16.61 -42.97
N LYS A 557 23.53 -16.35 -43.92
CA LYS A 557 22.20 -15.79 -43.62
C LYS A 557 21.32 -16.86 -42.96
N THR A 558 20.53 -16.45 -41.95
CA THR A 558 19.49 -17.31 -41.38
C THR A 558 18.34 -17.49 -42.37
N ARG A 559 17.68 -18.66 -42.36
CA ARG A 559 16.51 -18.96 -43.21
C ARG A 559 15.27 -18.15 -42.80
N GLN A 560 15.12 -17.91 -41.51
CA GLN A 560 14.05 -17.14 -40.88
C GLN A 560 14.54 -16.56 -39.55
N LYS A 561 13.78 -15.68 -38.90
CA LYS A 561 14.11 -15.17 -37.55
C LYS A 561 14.03 -16.32 -36.53
N PRO A 562 15.05 -16.57 -35.69
CA PRO A 562 14.98 -17.58 -34.65
C PRO A 562 13.95 -17.22 -33.58
N VAL A 563 13.01 -18.14 -33.30
CA VAL A 563 11.97 -17.97 -32.27
C VAL A 563 12.04 -19.14 -31.31
N ILE A 564 12.07 -18.85 -30.00
CA ILE A 564 11.98 -19.87 -28.94
C ILE A 564 10.52 -20.07 -28.62
N ASN A 565 10.02 -21.29 -28.82
CA ASN A 565 8.65 -21.63 -28.44
C ASN A 565 8.60 -21.95 -26.95
N LEU A 566 7.57 -21.43 -26.26
CA LEU A 566 7.18 -21.91 -24.94
C LEU A 566 6.96 -23.42 -25.04
N SER A 567 7.74 -24.21 -24.31
CA SER A 567 7.60 -25.66 -24.24
C SER A 567 6.14 -25.99 -23.96
N LYS A 568 5.48 -26.85 -24.76
CA LYS A 568 4.07 -27.29 -24.65
C LYS A 568 3.47 -27.05 -23.25
N GLN A 569 2.97 -25.84 -22.97
CA GLN A 569 2.20 -25.57 -21.76
C GLN A 569 0.81 -26.13 -22.04
N THR A 570 0.20 -26.82 -21.07
CA THR A 570 -1.24 -27.10 -21.17
C THR A 570 -1.99 -25.84 -20.76
N LEU A 571 -3.26 -25.70 -21.18
CA LEU A 571 -4.09 -24.55 -20.81
C LEU A 571 -4.12 -24.34 -19.28
N GLY A 572 -4.25 -25.42 -18.51
CA GLY A 572 -4.24 -25.36 -17.04
C GLY A 572 -2.93 -24.78 -16.46
N HIS A 573 -1.77 -25.18 -17.00
CA HIS A 573 -0.48 -24.61 -16.59
C HIS A 573 -0.37 -23.12 -16.89
N HIS A 574 -0.85 -22.71 -18.07
CA HIS A 574 -0.83 -21.30 -18.46
C HIS A 574 -1.72 -20.46 -17.53
N LEU A 575 -2.95 -20.92 -17.28
CA LEU A 575 -3.88 -20.24 -16.37
C LEU A 575 -3.31 -20.14 -14.94
N ALA A 576 -2.71 -21.21 -14.41
CA ALA A 576 -2.08 -21.19 -13.09
C ALA A 576 -0.98 -20.13 -13.01
N HIS A 577 -0.09 -20.10 -14.01
CA HIS A 577 1.01 -19.14 -14.08
C HIS A 577 0.52 -17.70 -14.15
N ARG A 578 -0.48 -17.42 -14.99
CA ARG A 578 -1.08 -16.08 -15.10
C ARG A 578 -1.70 -15.61 -13.79
N LEU A 579 -2.31 -16.50 -13.01
CA LEU A 579 -2.86 -16.16 -11.69
C LEU A 579 -1.75 -15.79 -10.69
N VAL A 580 -0.65 -16.54 -10.67
CA VAL A 580 0.51 -16.19 -9.84
C VAL A 580 1.09 -14.83 -10.23
N GLU A 581 1.21 -14.55 -11.53
CA GLU A 581 1.76 -13.27 -12.03
C GLU A 581 0.93 -12.04 -11.61
N ILE A 582 -0.39 -12.19 -11.49
CA ILE A 582 -1.27 -11.10 -11.01
C ILE A 582 -1.38 -11.05 -9.47
N GLY A 583 -0.65 -11.91 -8.76
CA GLY A 583 -0.54 -11.88 -7.30
C GLY A 583 -1.50 -12.81 -6.54
N VAL A 584 -2.14 -13.76 -7.21
CA VAL A 584 -2.93 -14.80 -6.52
C VAL A 584 -1.97 -15.85 -5.95
N SER A 585 -2.04 -16.11 -4.63
CA SER A 585 -1.34 -17.24 -3.99
C SER A 585 -2.29 -18.35 -3.58
N ASP A 586 -3.51 -18.01 -3.17
CA ASP A 586 -4.53 -18.94 -2.70
C ASP A 586 -5.71 -18.99 -3.66
N ILE A 587 -6.23 -20.17 -3.92
CA ILE A 587 -7.39 -20.38 -4.78
C ILE A 587 -8.46 -21.18 -4.04
N PHE A 588 -9.66 -20.61 -3.93
CA PHE A 588 -10.78 -21.24 -3.23
C PHE A 588 -11.53 -22.16 -4.19
N SER A 589 -11.92 -23.36 -3.75
CA SER A 589 -12.60 -24.29 -4.65
C SER A 589 -13.49 -25.29 -3.93
N VAL A 590 -14.51 -25.73 -4.68
CA VAL A 590 -15.20 -27.00 -4.44
C VAL A 590 -14.80 -27.96 -5.57
N PRO A 591 -14.02 -29.00 -5.28
CA PRO A 591 -13.66 -30.01 -6.25
C PRO A 591 -14.89 -30.77 -6.75
N GLY A 592 -14.93 -31.05 -8.05
CA GLY A 592 -15.93 -31.91 -8.66
C GLY A 592 -15.52 -32.40 -10.05
N ASP A 593 -16.31 -33.31 -10.61
CA ASP A 593 -15.96 -34.04 -11.84
C ASP A 593 -15.59 -33.16 -13.03
N SER A 594 -16.14 -31.94 -13.11
CA SER A 594 -15.91 -31.04 -14.25
C SER A 594 -14.71 -30.10 -14.07
N ASN A 595 -14.12 -30.00 -12.88
CA ASN A 595 -12.99 -29.10 -12.60
C ASN A 595 -11.74 -29.82 -12.05
N LEU A 596 -11.81 -31.11 -11.71
CA LEU A 596 -10.74 -31.87 -11.08
C LEU A 596 -9.39 -31.76 -11.83
N THR A 597 -9.40 -31.97 -13.14
CA THR A 597 -8.20 -31.88 -13.99
C THR A 597 -7.59 -30.47 -14.00
N LEU A 598 -8.41 -29.42 -13.90
CA LEU A 598 -7.90 -28.05 -13.80
C LEU A 598 -7.24 -27.80 -12.44
N LEU A 599 -7.83 -28.33 -11.37
CA LEU A 599 -7.32 -28.19 -10.01
C LEU A 599 -5.96 -28.87 -9.84
N GLU A 600 -5.70 -30.01 -10.49
CA GLU A 600 -4.39 -30.66 -10.49
C GLU A 600 -3.27 -29.72 -10.96
N TYR A 601 -3.51 -28.94 -12.02
CA TYR A 601 -2.54 -27.95 -12.49
C TYR A 601 -2.38 -26.77 -11.53
N PHE A 602 -3.44 -26.38 -10.82
CA PHE A 602 -3.40 -25.26 -9.90
C PHE A 602 -2.64 -25.58 -8.63
N VAL A 603 -2.78 -26.79 -8.07
CA VAL A 603 -2.05 -27.24 -6.87
C VAL A 603 -0.52 -27.24 -7.07
N MET A 604 -0.04 -27.30 -8.32
CA MET A 604 1.39 -27.24 -8.61
C MET A 604 2.03 -25.85 -8.35
N GLN A 605 1.24 -24.77 -8.37
CA GLN A 605 1.75 -23.39 -8.27
C GLN A 605 0.97 -22.50 -7.29
N LEU A 606 -0.24 -22.89 -6.92
CA LEU A 606 -1.16 -22.16 -6.04
C LEU A 606 -1.54 -23.04 -4.86
N ASN A 607 -1.85 -22.40 -3.72
CA ASN A 607 -2.39 -23.08 -2.56
C ASN A 607 -3.90 -23.28 -2.73
N LEU A 608 -4.35 -24.54 -2.84
CA LEU A 608 -5.77 -24.87 -3.01
C LEU A 608 -6.48 -24.90 -1.65
N ILE A 609 -7.43 -23.99 -1.45
CA ILE A 609 -8.27 -23.92 -0.26
C ILE A 609 -9.62 -24.57 -0.56
N GLY A 610 -9.85 -25.75 0.02
CA GLY A 610 -11.13 -26.45 -0.09
C GLY A 610 -12.25 -25.75 0.69
N CYS A 611 -13.39 -25.55 0.07
CA CYS A 611 -14.59 -24.96 0.69
C CYS A 611 -15.74 -25.98 0.78
N CYS A 612 -16.66 -25.77 1.72
CA CYS A 612 -17.78 -26.69 1.96
C CYS A 612 -18.87 -26.62 0.88
N ASN A 613 -19.00 -25.48 0.19
CA ASN A 613 -19.91 -25.27 -0.93
C ASN A 613 -19.41 -24.08 -1.77
N GLU A 614 -19.97 -23.94 -2.97
CA GLU A 614 -19.51 -22.99 -3.97
C GLU A 614 -19.77 -21.54 -3.51
N LEU A 615 -20.92 -21.28 -2.87
CA LEU A 615 -21.23 -19.96 -2.31
C LEU A 615 -20.19 -19.48 -1.29
N ASN A 616 -19.76 -20.38 -0.40
CA ASN A 616 -18.70 -20.11 0.57
C ASN A 616 -17.35 -19.87 -0.12
N ALA A 617 -17.05 -20.60 -1.20
CA ALA A 617 -15.84 -20.35 -2.00
C ALA A 617 -15.86 -18.96 -2.64
N GLY A 618 -17.02 -18.53 -3.13
CA GLY A 618 -17.24 -17.19 -3.68
C GLY A 618 -17.02 -16.09 -2.64
N TYR A 619 -17.65 -16.19 -1.47
CA TYR A 619 -17.49 -15.20 -0.40
C TYR A 619 -16.09 -15.22 0.24
N ALA A 620 -15.45 -16.38 0.31
CA ALA A 620 -14.06 -16.47 0.76
C ALA A 620 -13.12 -15.74 -0.20
N ALA A 621 -13.32 -15.90 -1.51
CA ALA A 621 -12.55 -15.17 -2.51
C ALA A 621 -12.84 -13.66 -2.52
N ASP A 622 -14.09 -13.24 -2.29
CA ASP A 622 -14.44 -11.83 -2.06
C ASP A 622 -13.67 -11.24 -0.88
N GLY A 623 -13.75 -11.88 0.29
CA GLY A 623 -13.02 -11.46 1.48
C GLY A 623 -11.51 -11.47 1.28
N TYR A 624 -10.99 -12.47 0.56
CA TYR A 624 -9.57 -12.55 0.22
C TYR A 624 -9.13 -11.43 -0.74
N ALA A 625 -9.95 -11.06 -1.73
CA ALA A 625 -9.64 -9.95 -2.63
C ALA A 625 -9.46 -8.63 -1.87
N ARG A 626 -10.23 -8.42 -0.79
CA ARG A 626 -10.10 -7.23 0.08
C ARG A 626 -8.77 -7.19 0.83
N SER A 627 -8.25 -8.35 1.23
CA SER A 627 -6.99 -8.45 2.00
C SER A 627 -5.75 -8.51 1.10
N SER A 628 -5.82 -9.28 0.01
CA SER A 628 -4.67 -9.65 -0.82
C SER A 628 -4.65 -8.92 -2.16
N GLY A 629 -5.70 -8.15 -2.47
CA GLY A 629 -5.79 -7.33 -3.68
C GLY A 629 -6.30 -8.06 -4.92
N VAL A 630 -6.40 -9.40 -4.92
CA VAL A 630 -7.10 -10.18 -5.95
C VAL A 630 -7.60 -11.50 -5.37
N GLY A 631 -8.85 -11.85 -5.64
CA GLY A 631 -9.47 -13.11 -5.24
C GLY A 631 -9.64 -14.03 -6.44
N ALA A 632 -9.43 -15.33 -6.24
CA ALA A 632 -9.62 -16.32 -7.28
C ALA A 632 -10.31 -17.55 -6.73
N TYR A 633 -11.26 -18.11 -7.48
CA TYR A 633 -11.86 -19.38 -7.14
C TYR A 633 -12.22 -20.22 -8.37
N VAL A 634 -12.42 -21.52 -8.14
CA VAL A 634 -12.77 -22.51 -9.16
C VAL A 634 -13.95 -23.35 -8.69
N VAL A 635 -15.01 -23.43 -9.48
CA VAL A 635 -16.20 -24.24 -9.19
C VAL A 635 -16.60 -25.12 -10.37
N THR A 636 -17.60 -25.98 -10.15
CA THR A 636 -18.16 -26.87 -11.16
C THR A 636 -19.14 -26.15 -12.07
N PHE A 637 -19.36 -26.68 -13.28
CA PHE A 637 -20.27 -26.08 -14.26
C PHE A 637 -21.74 -26.25 -13.88
N SER A 638 -22.56 -25.28 -14.31
CA SER A 638 -24.00 -25.18 -14.10
C SER A 638 -24.41 -24.99 -12.64
N VAL A 639 -24.94 -25.98 -11.93
CA VAL A 639 -25.48 -25.75 -10.55
C VAL A 639 -24.43 -25.14 -9.61
N GLY A 640 -23.17 -25.61 -9.67
CA GLY A 640 -22.07 -25.02 -8.89
C GLY A 640 -21.77 -23.59 -9.31
N GLY A 641 -21.61 -23.34 -10.61
CA GLY A 641 -21.36 -22.02 -11.19
C GLY A 641 -22.50 -21.02 -11.03
N ILE A 642 -23.76 -21.44 -11.06
CA ILE A 642 -24.91 -20.54 -10.86
C ILE A 642 -25.05 -20.16 -9.38
N SER A 643 -24.67 -21.05 -8.45
CA SER A 643 -24.81 -20.80 -7.01
C SER A 643 -23.96 -19.63 -6.48
N ILE A 644 -22.87 -19.31 -7.16
CA ILE A 644 -21.90 -18.24 -6.79
C ILE A 644 -22.26 -16.87 -7.37
N VAL A 645 -23.31 -16.77 -8.19
CA VAL A 645 -23.71 -15.50 -8.82
C VAL A 645 -23.92 -14.40 -7.76
N ASN A 646 -24.44 -14.76 -6.58
CA ASN A 646 -24.61 -13.81 -5.47
C ASN A 646 -23.29 -13.24 -4.94
N ALA A 647 -22.26 -14.08 -4.81
CA ALA A 647 -20.94 -13.63 -4.36
C ALA A 647 -20.29 -12.73 -5.41
N ILE A 648 -20.44 -13.05 -6.70
CA ILE A 648 -19.92 -12.22 -7.79
C ILE A 648 -20.68 -10.91 -7.93
N ALA A 649 -22.00 -10.90 -7.78
CA ALA A 649 -22.77 -9.67 -7.75
C ALA A 649 -22.32 -8.75 -6.61
N GLY A 650 -22.03 -9.32 -5.43
CA GLY A 650 -21.45 -8.60 -4.30
C GLY A 650 -20.09 -7.99 -4.64
N ALA A 651 -19.14 -8.81 -5.11
CA ALA A 651 -17.82 -8.36 -5.52
C ALA A 651 -17.87 -7.28 -6.60
N TYR A 652 -18.76 -7.45 -7.60
CA TYR A 652 -18.96 -6.49 -8.69
C TYR A 652 -19.55 -5.17 -8.21
N SER A 653 -20.46 -5.19 -7.23
CA SER A 653 -21.04 -3.97 -6.66
C SER A 653 -20.05 -3.13 -5.85
N GLU A 654 -18.95 -3.75 -5.40
CA GLU A 654 -17.92 -3.13 -4.58
C GLU A 654 -16.58 -2.95 -5.31
N ASP A 655 -16.57 -3.09 -6.64
CA ASP A 655 -15.38 -2.98 -7.49
C ASP A 655 -14.21 -3.89 -7.04
N LEU A 656 -14.53 -5.09 -6.52
CA LEU A 656 -13.52 -6.02 -6.04
C LEU A 656 -12.96 -6.89 -7.17
N PRO A 657 -11.63 -7.01 -7.27
CA PRO A 657 -10.97 -7.83 -8.28
C PRO A 657 -11.08 -9.32 -7.93
N VAL A 658 -12.17 -9.94 -8.38
CA VAL A 658 -12.45 -11.37 -8.18
C VAL A 658 -12.51 -12.09 -9.53
N ILE A 659 -11.79 -13.20 -9.65
CA ILE A 659 -11.72 -14.02 -10.87
C ILE A 659 -12.40 -15.37 -10.63
N CYS A 660 -13.62 -15.49 -11.16
CA CYS A 660 -14.39 -16.72 -11.25
C CYS A 660 -13.87 -17.64 -12.38
N LYS A 661 -13.54 -18.90 -12.07
CA LYS A 661 -13.38 -19.94 -13.09
C LYS A 661 -14.39 -21.05 -12.88
N VAL A 662 -14.97 -21.51 -13.97
CA VAL A 662 -15.94 -22.59 -13.97
C VAL A 662 -15.37 -23.73 -14.81
N GLY A 663 -15.07 -24.85 -14.16
CA GLY A 663 -14.57 -26.03 -14.87
C GLY A 663 -15.71 -26.70 -15.63
N ARG A 664 -15.58 -26.75 -16.95
CA ARG A 664 -16.54 -27.39 -17.86
C ARG A 664 -16.01 -28.75 -18.33
N ARG A 665 -16.91 -29.71 -18.57
CA ARG A 665 -16.51 -31.01 -19.16
C ARG A 665 -15.92 -30.83 -20.56
N HIS A 666 -15.14 -31.82 -20.98
CA HIS A 666 -14.37 -31.81 -22.23
C HIS A 666 -15.27 -31.49 -23.43
N SER A 667 -14.80 -30.64 -24.35
CA SER A 667 -15.55 -30.17 -25.53
C SER A 667 -16.01 -31.31 -26.46
N ASN A 668 -15.36 -32.47 -26.43
CA ASN A 668 -15.80 -33.66 -27.18
C ASN A 668 -17.13 -34.24 -26.70
N ASP A 669 -17.58 -33.96 -25.46
CA ASP A 669 -18.88 -34.38 -24.97
C ASP A 669 -20.03 -33.56 -25.61
N TYR A 670 -19.72 -32.41 -26.22
CA TYR A 670 -20.68 -31.45 -26.77
C TYR A 670 -21.13 -31.75 -28.20
N TYR A 671 -20.22 -32.26 -29.04
CA TYR A 671 -20.46 -32.34 -30.49
C TYR A 671 -21.18 -33.62 -30.94
N GLY A 672 -21.40 -34.59 -30.05
CA GLY A 672 -21.93 -35.90 -30.40
C GLY A 672 -23.40 -36.19 -30.05
N ALA A 673 -23.98 -35.49 -29.07
CA ALA A 673 -25.37 -35.73 -28.70
C ALA A 673 -25.96 -34.53 -27.97
N ARG A 674 -27.22 -34.18 -28.27
CA ARG A 674 -28.10 -33.29 -27.46
C ARG A 674 -28.41 -33.90 -26.08
N LYS A 675 -27.39 -34.39 -25.38
CA LYS A 675 -27.51 -35.03 -24.07
C LYS A 675 -27.65 -33.93 -23.03
N ILE A 676 -28.73 -34.05 -22.25
CA ILE A 676 -28.84 -33.33 -20.98
C ILE A 676 -27.71 -33.87 -20.10
N LEU A 677 -26.77 -33.00 -19.70
CA LEU A 677 -25.69 -33.38 -18.81
C LEU A 677 -26.22 -33.39 -17.36
N HIS A 678 -25.74 -34.33 -16.56
CA HIS A 678 -26.02 -34.33 -15.12
C HIS A 678 -25.55 -32.97 -14.55
N HIS A 679 -26.44 -32.28 -13.84
CA HIS A 679 -26.32 -30.89 -13.36
C HIS A 679 -26.63 -29.75 -14.34
N THR A 680 -27.14 -29.97 -15.55
CA THR A 680 -27.78 -28.89 -16.31
C THR A 680 -29.26 -28.76 -15.95
N ILE A 681 -29.87 -27.60 -16.19
CA ILE A 681 -31.28 -27.32 -15.88
C ILE A 681 -32.30 -28.00 -16.82
N GLY A 682 -31.94 -29.13 -17.43
CA GLY A 682 -32.81 -29.86 -18.35
C GLY A 682 -32.84 -29.34 -19.79
N LEU A 683 -32.04 -28.32 -20.14
CA LEU A 683 -31.87 -27.82 -21.50
C LEU A 683 -30.47 -28.16 -22.04
N PRO A 684 -30.32 -28.47 -23.34
CA PRO A 684 -29.03 -28.61 -24.01
C PRO A 684 -28.44 -27.24 -24.40
N ASP A 685 -28.68 -26.21 -23.57
CA ASP A 685 -28.10 -24.87 -23.73
C ASP A 685 -27.03 -24.63 -22.68
N PHE A 686 -25.78 -24.56 -23.13
CA PHE A 686 -24.61 -24.40 -22.28
C PHE A 686 -24.13 -22.94 -22.19
N ASN A 687 -24.81 -22.01 -22.85
CA ASN A 687 -24.55 -20.57 -22.75
C ASN A 687 -25.38 -19.92 -21.64
N GLN A 688 -26.31 -20.65 -21.03
CA GLN A 688 -27.18 -20.10 -20.01
C GLN A 688 -26.40 -19.53 -18.82
N GLU A 689 -25.42 -20.28 -18.32
CA GLU A 689 -24.58 -19.81 -17.22
C GLU A 689 -23.85 -18.52 -17.61
N PHE A 690 -23.28 -18.45 -18.82
CA PHE A 690 -22.67 -17.24 -19.35
C PHE A 690 -23.67 -16.05 -19.36
N ALA A 691 -24.92 -16.30 -19.78
CA ALA A 691 -25.98 -15.30 -19.76
C ALA A 691 -26.35 -14.84 -18.33
N CYS A 692 -26.39 -15.74 -17.36
CA CYS A 692 -26.68 -15.40 -15.96
C CYS A 692 -25.62 -14.47 -15.34
N PHE A 693 -24.35 -14.65 -15.68
CA PHE A 693 -23.29 -13.79 -15.17
C PHE A 693 -23.19 -12.44 -15.90
N ARG A 694 -23.81 -12.29 -17.08
CA ARG A 694 -23.58 -11.17 -18.00
C ARG A 694 -23.77 -9.80 -17.36
N THR A 695 -24.73 -9.68 -16.45
CA THR A 695 -25.07 -8.41 -15.78
C THR A 695 -24.26 -8.14 -14.52
N VAL A 696 -23.50 -9.12 -14.03
CA VAL A 696 -22.78 -9.07 -12.75
C VAL A 696 -21.27 -9.27 -12.90
N THR A 697 -20.73 -9.14 -14.11
CA THR A 697 -19.29 -9.26 -14.39
C THR A 697 -18.82 -8.17 -15.33
N CYS A 698 -17.61 -7.64 -15.13
CA CYS A 698 -17.00 -6.66 -16.03
C CYS A 698 -16.47 -7.27 -17.34
N HIS A 699 -16.11 -8.56 -17.32
CA HIS A 699 -15.57 -9.27 -18.48
C HIS A 699 -15.89 -10.77 -18.37
N GLN A 700 -16.09 -11.42 -19.52
CA GLN A 700 -16.38 -12.85 -19.62
C GLN A 700 -15.71 -13.42 -20.86
N ALA A 701 -15.10 -14.60 -20.72
CA ALA A 701 -14.47 -15.32 -21.82
C ALA A 701 -14.69 -16.83 -21.68
N VAL A 702 -14.81 -17.52 -22.81
CA VAL A 702 -14.81 -18.99 -22.87
C VAL A 702 -13.48 -19.43 -23.46
N ILE A 703 -12.69 -20.18 -22.68
CA ILE A 703 -11.33 -20.56 -23.05
C ILE A 703 -11.32 -22.04 -23.41
N ASN A 704 -11.27 -22.35 -24.72
CA ASN A 704 -11.23 -23.73 -25.22
C ASN A 704 -9.81 -24.18 -25.57
N ASN A 705 -8.95 -23.25 -25.95
CA ASN A 705 -7.57 -23.49 -26.33
C ASN A 705 -6.63 -22.41 -25.73
N LEU A 706 -5.33 -22.54 -25.95
CA LEU A 706 -4.34 -21.58 -25.46
C LEU A 706 -4.43 -20.21 -26.14
N GLU A 707 -4.86 -20.14 -27.40
CA GLU A 707 -4.98 -18.88 -28.15
C GLU A 707 -6.11 -18.03 -27.57
N ASP A 708 -7.22 -18.67 -27.15
CA ASP A 708 -8.33 -18.02 -26.46
C ASP A 708 -7.92 -17.40 -25.11
N ALA A 709 -6.82 -17.85 -24.49
CA ALA A 709 -6.36 -17.35 -23.19
C ALA A 709 -5.51 -16.06 -23.29
N TYR A 710 -5.06 -15.70 -24.49
CA TYR A 710 -4.29 -14.46 -24.73
C TYR A 710 -5.18 -13.25 -25.04
N HIS A 711 -6.45 -13.48 -25.34
CA HIS A 711 -7.48 -12.47 -25.62
C HIS A 711 -8.36 -12.25 -24.40
#